data_AF-A0AAD1U649-F1
#
_entry.id   AF-A0AAD1U649-F1
#
_cell.length_a   1.000
_cell.length_b   1.000
_cell.length_c   1.000
_cell.angle_alpha   90.00
_cell.angle_beta   90.00
_cell.angle_gamma   90.00
#
_symmetry.space_group_name_H-M   'P 1'
#
loop_
_entity.id
_entity.type
_entity.pdbx_description
1 polymer ?
#
loop_
_entity_poly.entity_id
_entity_poly.type
_entity_poly.pdbx_seq_one_letter_code
_entity_poly.pdbx_strand_id
1 'polypeptide(L)'
;MFESFFPPYQKTYTYKGFSFFANFVILGITICCFLVPTIALHLVQWIKLRSTQRRKNLAERKPDSPGAGSDDENMHEMEQIGQDSSFPRFRQQPGYEKLDISLTMSNSWSFYTLSIAIFVMEILTVFSILGILDLLVMYGYIHQTRTFMFFKYLLWIALIFLVYLRVIFGCRKYQKSYHILSHHKFMCFGALALIFLGFTTSVTTFSSGVCLASHSPLLEGFNIGRFAISTAFMRSRYLSTCSASSYPCLTYMTLPENSVNEMFINFHINHLSCRDWDCKPVLKYTEFENKGRCSLLKLDLNISWKTVIPILSEYSSLPSEYESRVIFTAYLKDLKENTRYIFSITDENADQSSAQFSFKTLNPQKFVLLNGGDIGINPEARDMNKIGLEGHQGELIMIGGDISYDNNIPQCYRATDRILHEIPHARKDLETGYINLIPMIKAPGNHDFGVDSNQNISILHDKYEPLYKHYYTQSSFEGNVPPLRERKSYFYHTIGTTVLIVSLDSGYDTTLYGGQTEWLEGILKKFQDYPIKLVHYHEPFYPACAYATDEIQKMGQKYWIPLFDKYNVTIAFENHNHSLKRTFRLRNNTLDPEGILYIGDGSWGALDNPCKIKDNGFIAKYEAKNHVWEMSIDMSKQEQISLKAIGINKEILDHITLRV
;
A
#
# COMPACT_ATOMS: atom_id res chain seq x y z
N MET A 1 1.33 -24.76 1.76
CA MET A 1 2.77 -25.07 2.00
C MET A 1 3.64 -23.95 1.41
N PHE A 2 3.35 -22.70 1.76
CA PHE A 2 4.23 -21.55 1.46
C PHE A 2 4.12 -20.47 2.55
N GLU A 3 3.63 -20.84 3.74
CA GLU A 3 3.46 -19.98 4.91
C GLU A 3 4.40 -20.41 6.04
N SER A 4 5.41 -19.60 6.39
CA SER A 4 6.12 -19.57 7.69
C SER A 4 7.43 -18.73 7.67
N PHE A 5 7.44 -17.47 7.23
CA PHE A 5 8.71 -16.71 7.12
C PHE A 5 8.70 -15.20 7.44
N PHE A 6 7.95 -14.77 8.46
CA PHE A 6 8.10 -13.44 9.07
C PHE A 6 8.08 -13.50 10.62
N PRO A 7 9.06 -12.90 11.32
CA PRO A 7 9.03 -12.75 12.78
C PRO A 7 8.35 -11.42 13.20
N PRO A 8 7.77 -11.33 14.42
CA PRO A 8 7.12 -10.12 14.90
C PRO A 8 8.14 -9.03 15.26
N TYR A 9 7.87 -7.79 14.82
CA TYR A 9 8.68 -6.61 15.16
C TYR A 9 8.27 -6.01 16.52
N GLN A 10 9.25 -5.64 17.35
CA GLN A 10 9.03 -4.82 18.56
C GLN A 10 10.16 -3.82 18.81
N LYS A 11 9.75 -2.64 19.28
CA LYS A 11 10.52 -1.58 19.97
C LYS A 11 11.60 -0.83 19.18
N THR A 12 11.47 0.49 19.18
CA THR A 12 12.48 1.46 18.74
C THR A 12 12.97 2.30 19.92
N TYR A 13 14.28 2.56 19.98
CA TYR A 13 14.90 3.53 20.89
C TYR A 13 15.39 4.76 20.08
N THR A 14 15.35 5.96 20.67
CA THR A 14 15.56 7.22 19.95
C THR A 14 17.04 7.58 19.76
N TYR A 15 17.54 7.49 18.52
CA TYR A 15 18.95 7.60 18.14
C TYR A 15 19.62 8.99 18.19
N LYS A 16 18.93 10.05 18.66
CA LYS A 16 19.37 11.46 18.46
C LYS A 16 20.78 11.80 19.01
N GLY A 17 21.23 11.15 20.09
CA GLY A 17 22.54 11.43 20.70
C GLY A 17 23.75 10.95 19.88
N PHE A 18 23.60 9.88 19.08
CA PHE A 18 24.74 9.24 18.40
C PHE A 18 25.20 10.02 17.15
N SER A 19 24.27 10.74 16.50
CA SER A 19 24.52 11.49 15.26
C SER A 19 25.56 12.60 15.42
N PHE A 20 25.52 13.35 16.53
CA PHE A 20 26.40 14.50 16.74
C PHE A 20 27.88 14.09 16.92
N PHE A 21 28.12 12.95 17.59
CA PHE A 21 29.46 12.41 17.79
C PHE A 21 30.07 11.86 16.49
N ALA A 22 29.27 11.12 15.71
CA ALA A 22 29.71 10.54 14.44
C ALA A 22 30.20 11.60 13.44
N ASN A 23 29.49 12.73 13.32
CA ASN A 23 29.86 13.81 12.39
C ASN A 23 31.21 14.46 12.72
N PHE A 24 31.54 14.64 14.01
CA PHE A 24 32.84 15.16 14.44
C PHE A 24 33.99 14.17 14.11
N VAL A 25 33.78 12.87 14.32
CA VAL A 25 34.76 11.83 13.99
C VAL A 25 35.01 11.77 12.48
N ILE A 26 33.96 11.82 11.65
CA ILE A 26 34.07 11.81 10.18
C ILE A 26 34.82 13.05 9.67
N LEU A 27 34.56 14.23 10.22
CA LEU A 27 35.28 15.45 9.85
C LEU A 27 36.79 15.36 10.19
N GLY A 28 37.12 14.85 11.38
CA GLY A 28 38.51 14.61 11.78
C GLY A 28 39.24 13.62 10.87
N ILE A 29 38.62 12.48 10.57
CA ILE A 29 39.15 11.48 9.62
C ILE A 29 39.37 12.11 8.24
N THR A 30 38.41 12.90 7.74
CA THR A 30 38.51 13.55 6.42
C THR A 30 39.71 14.50 6.35
N ILE A 31 39.94 15.32 7.38
CA ILE A 31 41.07 16.25 7.43
C ILE A 31 42.40 15.47 7.47
N CYS A 32 42.51 14.42 8.30
CA CYS A 32 43.72 13.60 8.39
C CYS A 32 44.02 12.79 7.12
N CYS A 33 43.00 12.21 6.48
CA CYS A 33 43.19 11.31 5.34
C CYS A 33 43.36 12.03 3.99
N PHE A 34 42.80 13.24 3.81
CA PHE A 34 42.88 13.94 2.52
C PHE A 34 43.82 15.16 2.53
N LEU A 35 43.85 15.95 3.60
CA LEU A 35 44.63 17.19 3.61
C LEU A 35 46.14 16.92 3.80
N VAL A 36 46.49 16.09 4.78
CA VAL A 36 47.89 15.82 5.15
C VAL A 36 48.67 15.12 4.03
N PRO A 37 48.16 14.05 3.37
CA PRO A 37 48.91 13.39 2.29
C PRO A 37 49.07 14.26 1.05
N THR A 38 48.07 15.10 0.73
CA THR A 38 48.12 16.02 -0.41
C THR A 38 49.19 17.10 -0.22
N ILE A 39 49.28 17.68 0.98
CA ILE A 39 50.36 18.61 1.36
C ILE A 39 51.72 17.92 1.27
N ALA A 40 51.86 16.70 1.79
CA ALA A 40 53.09 15.92 1.72
C ALA A 40 53.52 15.61 0.27
N LEU A 41 52.58 15.24 -0.61
CA LEU A 41 52.83 14.99 -2.03
C LEU A 41 53.36 16.23 -2.75
N HIS A 42 52.73 17.39 -2.55
CA HIS A 42 53.22 18.65 -3.12
C HIS A 42 54.61 19.03 -2.57
N LEU A 43 54.87 18.82 -1.28
CA LEU A 43 56.18 19.07 -0.67
C LEU A 43 57.28 18.19 -1.30
N VAL A 44 57.00 16.89 -1.49
CA VAL A 44 57.93 15.94 -2.13
C VAL A 44 58.17 16.28 -3.60
N GLN A 45 57.14 16.69 -4.35
CA GLN A 45 57.31 17.17 -5.73
C GLN A 45 58.17 18.43 -5.80
N TRP A 46 57.93 19.41 -4.91
CA TRP A 46 58.69 20.66 -4.84
C TRP A 46 60.17 20.43 -4.48
N ILE A 47 60.45 19.52 -3.53
CA ILE A 47 61.81 19.09 -3.18
C ILE A 47 62.49 18.39 -4.38
N LYS A 48 61.80 17.49 -5.09
CA LYS A 48 62.32 16.87 -6.31
C LYS A 48 62.69 17.94 -7.36
N LEU A 49 61.78 18.86 -7.68
CA LEU A 49 62.02 19.94 -8.64
C LEU A 49 63.24 20.80 -8.27
N ARG A 50 63.34 21.26 -7.02
CA ARG A 50 64.52 22.02 -6.54
C ARG A 50 65.81 21.22 -6.64
N SER A 51 65.80 19.93 -6.27
CA SER A 51 66.99 19.08 -6.32
C SER A 51 67.46 18.80 -7.76
N THR A 52 66.54 18.60 -8.70
CA THR A 52 66.84 18.42 -10.13
C THR A 52 67.44 19.70 -10.74
N GLN A 53 66.87 20.86 -10.42
CA GLN A 53 67.43 22.14 -10.88
C GLN A 53 68.84 22.38 -10.31
N ARG A 54 69.06 22.08 -9.02
CA ARG A 54 70.38 22.23 -8.37
C ARG A 54 71.44 21.30 -8.97
N ARG A 55 71.06 20.11 -9.45
CA ARG A 55 71.96 19.18 -10.16
C ARG A 55 72.35 19.67 -11.56
N LYS A 56 71.43 20.26 -12.34
CA LYS A 56 71.76 20.87 -13.64
C LYS A 56 72.82 21.97 -13.48
N ASN A 57 72.58 22.90 -12.57
CA ASN A 57 73.49 24.02 -12.27
C ASN A 57 74.88 23.58 -11.72
N LEU A 58 75.04 22.30 -11.33
CA LEU A 58 76.32 21.71 -10.91
C LEU A 58 77.01 20.94 -12.05
N ALA A 59 76.25 20.27 -12.93
CA ALA A 59 76.80 19.56 -14.09
C ALA A 59 77.48 20.51 -15.11
N GLU A 60 77.08 21.78 -15.14
CA GLU A 60 77.64 22.83 -16.01
C GLU A 60 79.00 23.39 -15.51
N ARG A 61 79.67 22.74 -14.53
CA ARG A 61 80.88 23.29 -13.85
C ARG A 61 82.07 22.33 -13.67
N LYS A 62 82.67 21.86 -14.79
CA LYS A 62 84.13 21.50 -14.95
C LYS A 62 84.70 20.30 -14.13
N PRO A 63 85.97 19.85 -14.36
CA PRO A 63 86.81 19.80 -15.58
C PRO A 63 87.48 18.39 -15.81
N ASP A 64 88.64 18.36 -16.49
CA ASP A 64 89.34 17.26 -17.20
C ASP A 64 90.11 16.17 -16.38
N SER A 65 90.72 15.22 -17.12
CA SER A 65 91.52 14.00 -16.77
C SER A 65 92.97 14.26 -16.22
N PRO A 66 93.90 13.27 -15.98
CA PRO A 66 93.91 11.78 -16.12
C PRO A 66 94.59 10.98 -14.94
N GLY A 67 94.90 9.67 -15.08
CA GLY A 67 95.76 8.88 -14.12
C GLY A 67 95.78 7.33 -14.32
N ALA A 68 96.79 6.59 -13.80
CA ALA A 68 96.96 5.11 -13.99
C ALA A 68 97.88 4.37 -12.96
N GLY A 69 97.82 3.01 -12.92
CA GLY A 69 98.72 2.05 -12.22
C GLY A 69 98.26 1.54 -10.83
N SER A 70 98.75 0.44 -10.23
CA SER A 70 99.42 -0.81 -10.72
C SER A 70 99.55 -1.88 -9.57
N ASP A 71 99.86 -3.15 -9.92
CA ASP A 71 100.49 -4.24 -9.12
C ASP A 71 99.78 -4.81 -7.84
N ASP A 72 100.32 -5.85 -7.17
CA ASP A 72 99.89 -7.28 -7.26
C ASP A 72 99.89 -7.92 -5.82
N GLU A 73 100.23 -9.16 -5.38
CA GLU A 73 100.88 -10.38 -5.89
C GLU A 73 100.62 -11.61 -4.92
N ASN A 74 100.77 -12.87 -5.37
CA ASN A 74 101.06 -14.13 -4.59
C ASN A 74 100.04 -14.65 -3.52
N MET A 75 99.93 -15.93 -3.08
CA MET A 75 100.46 -17.32 -3.29
C MET A 75 99.40 -18.26 -2.62
N HIS A 76 99.30 -19.61 -2.59
CA HIS A 76 99.80 -20.90 -3.16
C HIS A 76 98.74 -21.97 -2.68
N GLU A 77 98.64 -23.28 -2.92
CA GLU A 77 99.26 -24.43 -3.65
C GLU A 77 98.12 -25.52 -3.73
N MET A 78 98.18 -26.85 -3.99
CA MET A 78 99.07 -27.99 -4.33
C MET A 78 98.13 -29.12 -4.88
N GLU A 79 98.47 -30.29 -5.45
CA GLU A 79 99.70 -30.99 -5.89
C GLU A 79 99.36 -31.87 -7.16
N GLN A 80 99.55 -33.21 -7.20
CA GLN A 80 99.58 -34.00 -8.47
C GLN A 80 98.77 -35.32 -8.59
N ILE A 81 98.50 -35.72 -9.85
CA ILE A 81 99.05 -36.93 -10.55
C ILE A 81 98.74 -36.82 -12.08
N GLY A 82 99.69 -37.19 -12.97
CA GLY A 82 99.54 -37.20 -14.45
C GLY A 82 99.41 -38.62 -15.06
N GLN A 83 99.50 -38.89 -16.37
CA GLN A 83 99.92 -38.15 -17.60
C GLN A 83 99.31 -38.87 -18.85
N ASP A 84 99.34 -38.42 -20.12
CA ASP A 84 99.41 -37.11 -20.81
C ASP A 84 99.25 -37.35 -22.35
N SER A 85 99.21 -36.28 -23.17
CA SER A 85 99.28 -36.18 -24.65
C SER A 85 97.97 -36.37 -25.45
N SER A 86 97.62 -35.54 -26.45
CA SER A 86 98.41 -34.52 -27.19
C SER A 86 97.60 -33.23 -27.57
N PHE A 87 98.24 -32.29 -28.29
CA PHE A 87 97.91 -30.85 -28.49
C PHE A 87 96.95 -30.53 -29.68
N PRO A 88 96.50 -29.25 -29.98
CA PRO A 88 96.83 -27.93 -29.38
C PRO A 88 95.68 -26.91 -29.05
N ARG A 89 95.89 -26.16 -27.96
CA ARG A 89 95.57 -24.74 -27.57
C ARG A 89 94.87 -23.77 -28.58
N PHE A 90 93.92 -22.89 -28.19
CA PHE A 90 94.14 -21.59 -27.47
C PHE A 90 92.84 -20.86 -26.95
N ARG A 91 92.88 -20.33 -25.69
CA ARG A 91 92.29 -19.10 -25.03
C ARG A 91 90.97 -18.40 -25.54
N GLN A 92 90.14 -17.66 -24.75
CA GLN A 92 90.08 -17.24 -23.32
C GLN A 92 88.65 -16.76 -22.88
N GLN A 93 88.45 -16.39 -21.60
CA GLN A 93 87.24 -15.69 -21.05
C GLN A 93 87.56 -14.20 -20.64
N PRO A 94 86.85 -13.51 -19.71
CA PRO A 94 85.70 -12.61 -20.01
C PRO A 94 85.88 -11.15 -19.47
N GLY A 95 84.85 -10.29 -19.61
CA GLY A 95 84.84 -8.92 -19.07
C GLY A 95 83.44 -8.39 -18.71
N TYR A 96 83.36 -7.44 -17.78
CA TYR A 96 82.13 -6.87 -17.21
C TYR A 96 81.73 -5.53 -17.83
N GLU A 97 80.42 -5.25 -17.91
CA GLU A 97 79.92 -3.91 -17.58
C GLU A 97 78.49 -3.97 -16.98
N LYS A 98 78.23 -3.19 -15.93
CA LYS A 98 76.92 -3.11 -15.24
C LYS A 98 76.23 -1.80 -15.59
N LEU A 99 75.21 -1.82 -16.46
CA LEU A 99 74.40 -0.64 -16.76
C LEU A 99 73.02 -0.66 -16.08
N ASP A 100 72.98 -0.03 -14.91
CA ASP A 100 71.83 0.50 -14.15
C ASP A 100 70.41 -0.11 -14.35
N ILE A 101 70.15 -1.19 -13.62
CA ILE A 101 68.79 -1.73 -13.40
C ILE A 101 68.07 -0.97 -12.25
N SER A 102 68.76 -0.14 -11.47
CA SER A 102 68.21 0.49 -10.26
C SER A 102 67.21 1.62 -10.58
N LEU A 103 67.51 2.42 -11.60
CA LEU A 103 66.66 3.55 -12.03
C LEU A 103 65.39 3.12 -12.79
N THR A 104 65.37 1.90 -13.35
CA THR A 104 64.15 1.32 -13.94
C THR A 104 63.25 0.63 -12.91
N MET A 105 63.83 0.01 -11.88
CA MET A 105 63.05 -0.58 -10.78
C MET A 105 62.40 0.48 -9.86
N SER A 106 63.10 1.56 -9.50
CA SER A 106 62.52 2.60 -8.64
C SER A 106 61.35 3.36 -9.30
N ASN A 107 61.44 3.67 -10.60
CA ASN A 107 60.35 4.28 -11.35
C ASN A 107 59.14 3.35 -11.52
N SER A 108 59.35 2.05 -11.75
CA SER A 108 58.25 1.09 -11.85
C SER A 108 57.56 0.88 -10.50
N TRP A 109 58.29 0.70 -9.39
CA TRP A 109 57.67 0.65 -8.05
C TRP A 109 56.89 1.93 -7.73
N SER A 110 57.40 3.11 -8.09
CA SER A 110 56.68 4.38 -7.93
C SER A 110 55.37 4.44 -8.75
N PHE A 111 55.35 3.86 -9.95
CA PHE A 111 54.15 3.77 -10.77
C PHE A 111 53.15 2.73 -10.24
N TYR A 112 53.63 1.60 -9.71
CA TYR A 112 52.77 0.60 -9.09
C TYR A 112 52.14 1.11 -7.80
N THR A 113 52.90 1.77 -6.90
CA THR A 113 52.32 2.36 -5.68
C THR A 113 51.37 3.50 -6.00
N LEU A 114 51.66 4.34 -6.99
CA LEU A 114 50.71 5.37 -7.46
C LEU A 114 49.43 4.75 -8.07
N SER A 115 49.56 3.67 -8.86
CA SER A 115 48.41 2.97 -9.45
C SER A 115 47.55 2.28 -8.38
N ILE A 116 48.18 1.71 -7.35
CA ILE A 116 47.50 1.11 -6.19
C ILE A 116 46.84 2.21 -5.35
N ALA A 117 47.49 3.34 -5.12
CA ALA A 117 46.91 4.48 -4.41
C ALA A 117 45.69 5.05 -5.16
N ILE A 118 45.77 5.21 -6.49
CA ILE A 118 44.64 5.62 -7.31
C ILE A 118 43.52 4.57 -7.26
N PHE A 119 43.84 3.28 -7.36
CA PHE A 119 42.85 2.19 -7.24
C PHE A 119 42.15 2.16 -5.87
N VAL A 120 42.89 2.40 -4.78
CA VAL A 120 42.31 2.52 -3.43
C VAL A 120 41.47 3.80 -3.31
N MET A 121 41.88 4.92 -3.90
CA MET A 121 41.09 6.16 -3.95
C MET A 121 39.81 6.00 -4.78
N GLU A 122 39.87 5.32 -5.94
CA GLU A 122 38.71 4.93 -6.75
C GLU A 122 37.72 4.11 -5.90
N ILE A 123 38.21 3.07 -5.22
CA ILE A 123 37.42 2.19 -4.34
C ILE A 123 36.80 2.96 -3.17
N LEU A 124 37.58 3.78 -2.45
CA LEU A 124 37.08 4.55 -1.30
C LEU A 124 36.07 5.62 -1.74
N THR A 125 36.23 6.21 -2.92
CA THR A 125 35.25 7.15 -3.49
C THR A 125 33.93 6.42 -3.82
N VAL A 126 33.98 5.23 -4.41
CA VAL A 126 32.80 4.38 -4.65
C VAL A 126 32.12 4.01 -3.32
N PHE A 127 32.87 3.58 -2.30
CA PHE A 127 32.30 3.31 -0.98
C PHE A 127 31.69 4.55 -0.31
N SER A 128 32.27 5.74 -0.54
CA SER A 128 31.75 7.00 0.02
C SER A 128 30.44 7.41 -0.65
N ILE A 129 30.34 7.28 -1.98
CA ILE A 129 29.11 7.51 -2.75
C ILE A 129 28.02 6.49 -2.35
N LEU A 130 28.38 5.22 -2.19
CA LEU A 130 27.47 4.19 -1.70
C LEU A 130 27.00 4.46 -0.26
N GLY A 131 27.87 4.94 0.63
CA GLY A 131 27.49 5.32 2.00
C GLY A 131 26.56 6.54 2.06
N ILE A 132 26.71 7.50 1.14
CA ILE A 132 25.78 8.64 0.98
C ILE A 132 24.43 8.15 0.42
N LEU A 133 24.43 7.20 -0.51
CA LEU A 133 23.19 6.58 -1.01
C LEU A 133 22.49 5.75 0.08
N ASP A 134 23.22 4.95 0.86
CA ASP A 134 22.68 4.21 2.02
C ASP A 134 22.08 5.18 3.07
N LEU A 135 22.68 6.36 3.28
CA LEU A 135 22.14 7.43 4.15
C LEU A 135 20.83 8.03 3.60
N LEU A 136 20.74 8.29 2.29
CA LEU A 136 19.52 8.79 1.65
C LEU A 136 18.41 7.73 1.67
N VAL A 137 18.75 6.45 1.45
CA VAL A 137 17.82 5.33 1.52
C VAL A 137 17.34 5.06 2.95
N MET A 138 18.20 5.16 3.97
CA MET A 138 17.75 5.04 5.37
C MET A 138 16.84 6.18 5.83
N TYR A 139 16.86 7.33 5.17
CA TYR A 139 15.93 8.43 5.46
C TYR A 139 14.54 8.19 4.83
N GLY A 140 14.46 7.40 3.76
CA GLY A 140 13.22 7.02 3.08
C GLY A 140 12.75 5.61 3.47
N TYR A 141 11.84 5.50 4.45
CA TYR A 141 11.26 4.24 4.90
C TYR A 141 10.56 3.46 3.76
N ILE A 142 11.26 2.52 3.13
CA ILE A 142 10.73 1.66 2.05
C ILE A 142 11.18 0.21 2.26
N HIS A 143 10.22 -0.72 2.37
CA HIS A 143 10.45 -2.16 2.63
C HIS A 143 11.01 -2.98 1.44
N GLN A 144 11.66 -2.36 0.43
CA GLN A 144 12.19 -3.04 -0.77
C GLN A 144 13.60 -3.64 -0.60
N THR A 145 13.93 -4.13 0.60
CA THR A 145 15.29 -4.61 0.96
C THR A 145 15.79 -5.74 0.05
N ARG A 146 14.92 -6.67 -0.38
CA ARG A 146 15.31 -7.80 -1.24
C ARG A 146 15.72 -7.37 -2.64
N THR A 147 14.98 -6.47 -3.28
CA THR A 147 15.28 -5.97 -4.63
C THR A 147 16.58 -5.16 -4.65
N PHE A 148 16.78 -4.30 -3.64
CA PHE A 148 18.01 -3.52 -3.50
C PHE A 148 19.23 -4.42 -3.24
N MET A 149 19.10 -5.44 -2.40
CA MET A 149 20.16 -6.42 -2.16
C MET A 149 20.52 -7.21 -3.43
N PHE A 150 19.55 -7.59 -4.27
CA PHE A 150 19.81 -8.25 -5.55
C PHE A 150 20.66 -7.38 -6.49
N PHE A 151 20.34 -6.08 -6.61
CA PHE A 151 21.15 -5.14 -7.39
C PHE A 151 22.52 -4.86 -6.76
N LYS A 152 22.63 -4.87 -5.43
CA LYS A 152 23.92 -4.80 -4.71
C LYS A 152 24.82 -5.98 -5.10
N TYR A 153 24.30 -7.21 -5.15
CA TYR A 153 25.08 -8.38 -5.61
C TYR A 153 25.49 -8.28 -7.08
N LEU A 154 24.61 -7.79 -7.98
CA LEU A 154 24.97 -7.56 -9.38
C LEU A 154 26.09 -6.51 -9.54
N LEU A 155 26.06 -5.42 -8.76
CA LEU A 155 27.11 -4.40 -8.75
C LEU A 155 28.45 -4.98 -8.26
N TRP A 156 28.43 -5.81 -7.21
CA TRP A 156 29.62 -6.53 -6.74
C TRP A 156 30.18 -7.49 -7.79
N ILE A 157 29.33 -8.26 -8.48
CA ILE A 157 29.77 -9.17 -9.56
C ILE A 157 30.41 -8.37 -10.72
N ALA A 158 29.82 -7.25 -11.12
CA ALA A 158 30.37 -6.38 -12.16
C ALA A 158 31.73 -5.78 -11.75
N LEU A 159 31.88 -5.32 -10.51
CA LEU A 159 33.15 -4.81 -9.98
C LEU A 159 34.23 -5.89 -9.90
N ILE A 160 33.88 -7.11 -9.45
CA ILE A 160 34.79 -8.26 -9.41
C ILE A 160 35.24 -8.63 -10.84
N PHE A 161 34.33 -8.64 -11.81
CA PHE A 161 34.65 -8.92 -13.22
C PHE A 161 35.58 -7.83 -13.81
N LEU A 162 35.36 -6.55 -13.49
CA LEU A 162 36.25 -5.46 -13.90
C LEU A 162 37.65 -5.57 -13.26
N VAL A 163 37.75 -5.99 -12.00
CA VAL A 163 39.05 -6.27 -11.34
C VAL A 163 39.75 -7.47 -12.00
N TYR A 164 39.03 -8.55 -12.28
CA TYR A 164 39.53 -9.74 -12.98
C TYR A 164 40.11 -9.38 -14.37
N LEU A 165 39.42 -8.53 -15.14
CA LEU A 165 39.93 -7.98 -16.39
C LEU A 165 41.15 -7.06 -16.19
N ARG A 166 41.19 -6.24 -15.12
CA ARG A 166 42.35 -5.37 -14.78
C ARG A 166 43.60 -6.21 -14.46
N VAL A 167 43.43 -7.39 -13.85
CA VAL A 167 44.51 -8.36 -13.57
C VAL A 167 45.00 -9.05 -14.84
N ILE A 168 44.11 -9.67 -15.63
CA ILE A 168 44.50 -10.43 -16.84
C ILE A 168 45.22 -9.54 -17.86
N PHE A 169 44.68 -8.34 -18.13
CA PHE A 169 45.29 -7.38 -19.06
C PHE A 169 46.41 -6.53 -18.43
N GLY A 170 46.80 -6.80 -17.17
CA GLY A 170 47.94 -6.19 -16.49
C GLY A 170 49.30 -6.83 -16.84
N CYS A 171 49.30 -8.04 -17.40
CA CYS A 171 50.54 -8.71 -17.82
C CYS A 171 51.27 -7.94 -18.95
N ARG A 172 52.60 -7.79 -18.80
CA ARG A 172 53.47 -6.79 -19.47
C ARG A 172 53.39 -6.63 -21.00
N LYS A 173 52.75 -7.53 -21.75
CA LYS A 173 52.84 -7.60 -23.22
C LYS A 173 51.97 -6.58 -23.99
N TYR A 174 51.03 -5.90 -23.33
CA TYR A 174 49.99 -5.07 -24.00
C TYR A 174 49.97 -3.57 -23.64
N GLN A 175 51.04 -2.99 -23.09
CA GLN A 175 51.01 -1.60 -22.58
C GLN A 175 50.61 -0.53 -23.62
N LYS A 176 51.00 -0.65 -24.91
CA LYS A 176 50.53 0.29 -25.96
C LYS A 176 49.03 0.18 -26.21
N SER A 177 48.50 -1.03 -26.30
CA SER A 177 47.05 -1.27 -26.43
C SER A 177 46.27 -0.79 -25.19
N TYR A 178 46.88 -0.88 -24.00
CA TYR A 178 46.28 -0.47 -22.74
C TYR A 178 45.98 1.03 -22.68
N HIS A 179 46.77 1.89 -23.34
CA HIS A 179 46.52 3.34 -23.40
C HIS A 179 45.34 3.73 -24.30
N ILE A 180 45.12 2.99 -25.39
CA ILE A 180 43.92 3.13 -26.24
C ILE A 180 42.70 2.58 -25.49
N LEU A 181 42.84 1.40 -24.87
CA LEU A 181 41.81 0.84 -24.01
C LEU A 181 41.47 1.72 -22.80
N SER A 182 42.38 2.51 -22.23
CA SER A 182 42.08 3.34 -21.06
C SER A 182 41.16 4.51 -21.39
N HIS A 183 41.31 5.15 -22.54
CA HIS A 183 40.36 6.18 -23.00
C HIS A 183 38.98 5.58 -23.29
N HIS A 184 38.92 4.44 -23.99
CA HIS A 184 37.65 3.76 -24.21
C HIS A 184 37.03 3.22 -22.92
N LYS A 185 37.82 2.75 -21.94
CA LYS A 185 37.33 2.31 -20.61
C LYS A 185 36.60 3.43 -19.87
N PHE A 186 37.08 4.67 -19.90
CA PHE A 186 36.37 5.79 -19.25
C PHE A 186 35.03 6.07 -19.95
N MET A 187 35.00 6.08 -21.28
CA MET A 187 33.76 6.25 -22.06
C MET A 187 32.78 5.09 -21.84
N CYS A 188 33.25 3.84 -21.82
CA CYS A 188 32.43 2.66 -21.54
C CYS A 188 31.94 2.63 -20.09
N PHE A 189 32.74 3.07 -19.12
CA PHE A 189 32.32 3.20 -17.72
C PHE A 189 31.25 4.29 -17.56
N GLY A 190 31.44 5.45 -18.19
CA GLY A 190 30.42 6.51 -18.25
C GLY A 190 29.12 6.04 -18.90
N ALA A 191 29.20 5.32 -20.03
CA ALA A 191 28.04 4.74 -20.70
C ALA A 191 27.34 3.69 -19.82
N LEU A 192 28.08 2.77 -19.18
CA LEU A 192 27.52 1.79 -18.25
C LEU A 192 26.90 2.45 -17.00
N ALA A 193 27.51 3.51 -16.48
CA ALA A 193 26.97 4.28 -15.36
C ALA A 193 25.68 5.03 -15.75
N LEU A 194 25.61 5.59 -16.97
CA LEU A 194 24.39 6.20 -17.51
C LEU A 194 23.28 5.17 -17.79
N ILE A 195 23.63 3.99 -18.32
CA ILE A 195 22.68 2.87 -18.49
C ILE A 195 22.17 2.40 -17.12
N PHE A 196 23.05 2.25 -16.14
CA PHE A 196 22.67 1.84 -14.78
C PHE A 196 21.80 2.90 -14.08
N LEU A 197 22.17 4.18 -14.16
CA LEU A 197 21.38 5.30 -13.62
C LEU A 197 20.02 5.42 -14.31
N GLY A 198 19.99 5.28 -15.64
CA GLY A 198 18.74 5.24 -16.41
C GLY A 198 17.86 4.06 -16.00
N PHE A 199 18.45 2.89 -15.79
CA PHE A 199 17.74 1.69 -15.34
C PHE A 199 17.22 1.81 -13.89
N THR A 200 18.03 2.26 -12.93
CA THR A 200 17.58 2.42 -11.54
C THR A 200 16.56 3.53 -11.39
N THR A 201 16.71 4.65 -12.11
CA THR A 201 15.70 5.72 -12.17
C THR A 201 14.41 5.21 -12.80
N SER A 202 14.51 4.43 -13.89
CA SER A 202 13.35 3.80 -14.53
C SER A 202 12.64 2.85 -13.57
N VAL A 203 13.34 1.87 -12.98
CA VAL A 203 12.75 0.91 -12.03
C VAL A 203 12.07 1.64 -10.87
N THR A 204 12.75 2.60 -10.23
CA THR A 204 12.20 3.38 -9.12
C THR A 204 10.92 4.14 -9.53
N THR A 205 10.94 4.77 -10.71
CA THR A 205 9.79 5.53 -11.24
C THR A 205 8.63 4.59 -11.57
N PHE A 206 8.88 3.52 -12.33
CA PHE A 206 7.86 2.57 -12.75
C PHE A 206 7.31 1.70 -11.61
N SER A 207 8.05 1.48 -10.52
CA SER A 207 7.60 0.80 -9.29
C SER A 207 7.15 1.75 -8.18
N SER A 208 7.03 3.06 -8.43
CA SER A 208 6.57 4.02 -7.42
C SER A 208 5.08 3.82 -7.12
N GLY A 209 4.68 3.90 -5.84
CA GLY A 209 3.28 3.85 -5.42
C GLY A 209 2.51 2.61 -5.89
N VAL A 210 3.06 1.42 -5.68
CA VAL A 210 2.42 0.15 -6.05
C VAL A 210 1.11 -0.05 -5.29
N CYS A 211 0.08 -0.46 -6.02
CA CYS A 211 -1.15 -1.08 -5.51
C CYS A 211 -1.14 -2.56 -5.92
N LEU A 212 -1.58 -3.43 -5.01
CA LEU A 212 -1.90 -4.83 -5.25
C LEU A 212 -3.32 -5.09 -4.71
N ALA A 213 -4.33 -4.94 -5.57
CA ALA A 213 -5.72 -5.19 -5.21
C ALA A 213 -6.09 -6.66 -5.52
N SER A 214 -6.69 -7.34 -4.55
CA SER A 214 -7.27 -8.68 -4.71
C SER A 214 -8.67 -8.59 -5.33
N HIS A 215 -9.18 -9.69 -5.88
CA HIS A 215 -10.56 -9.81 -6.40
C HIS A 215 -11.00 -8.69 -7.37
N SER A 216 -10.02 -8.03 -8.00
CA SER A 216 -10.19 -6.75 -8.72
C SER A 216 -9.60 -6.73 -10.16
N PRO A 217 -9.75 -7.80 -10.98
CA PRO A 217 -9.15 -7.90 -12.31
C PRO A 217 -9.67 -6.90 -13.36
N LEU A 218 -10.63 -6.02 -13.02
CA LEU A 218 -11.09 -4.92 -13.88
C LEU A 218 -10.55 -3.54 -13.45
N LEU A 219 -9.69 -3.46 -12.43
CA LEU A 219 -8.96 -2.25 -12.06
C LEU A 219 -7.83 -1.93 -13.07
N GLU A 220 -7.41 -0.67 -13.14
CA GLU A 220 -6.39 -0.23 -14.11
C GLU A 220 -4.98 -0.71 -13.73
N GLY A 221 -4.32 -1.51 -14.58
CA GLY A 221 -2.95 -1.98 -14.35
C GLY A 221 -2.58 -3.22 -15.18
N PHE A 222 -1.66 -4.02 -14.64
CA PHE A 222 -1.40 -5.39 -15.10
C PHE A 222 -2.19 -6.38 -14.23
N ASN A 223 -3.05 -7.19 -14.86
CA ASN A 223 -3.94 -8.08 -14.14
C ASN A 223 -3.48 -9.53 -14.29
N ILE A 224 -3.38 -10.26 -13.17
CA ILE A 224 -2.85 -11.63 -13.08
C ILE A 224 -3.84 -12.47 -12.27
N GLY A 225 -4.65 -13.26 -12.96
CA GLY A 225 -5.71 -14.04 -12.33
C GLY A 225 -6.73 -13.14 -11.62
N ARG A 226 -6.84 -13.28 -10.29
CA ARG A 226 -7.75 -12.47 -9.44
C ARG A 226 -7.16 -11.11 -9.02
N PHE A 227 -5.88 -10.82 -9.31
CA PHE A 227 -5.16 -9.64 -8.80
C PHE A 227 -4.95 -8.56 -9.86
N ALA A 228 -5.01 -7.30 -9.43
CA ALA A 228 -4.58 -6.14 -10.22
C ALA A 228 -3.35 -5.48 -9.60
N ILE A 229 -2.31 -5.27 -10.41
CA ILE A 229 -1.06 -4.61 -10.02
C ILE A 229 -0.95 -3.29 -10.78
N SER A 230 -0.93 -2.17 -10.05
CA SER A 230 -0.81 -0.84 -10.66
C SER A 230 0.20 0.03 -9.92
N THR A 231 0.86 0.93 -10.64
CA THR A 231 1.84 1.87 -10.04
C THR A 231 1.45 3.30 -10.36
N ALA A 232 2.05 4.28 -9.67
CA ALA A 232 1.72 5.69 -9.87
C ALA A 232 1.94 6.13 -11.33
N PHE A 233 2.99 5.62 -11.98
CA PHE A 233 3.18 5.79 -13.42
C PHE A 233 1.99 5.23 -14.22
N MET A 234 1.59 3.97 -13.97
CA MET A 234 0.50 3.33 -14.73
C MET A 234 -0.81 4.10 -14.56
N ARG A 235 -1.20 4.43 -13.31
CA ARG A 235 -2.44 5.16 -13.01
C ARG A 235 -2.50 6.53 -13.70
N SER A 236 -1.37 7.23 -13.83
CA SER A 236 -1.28 8.51 -14.57
C SER A 236 -1.49 8.41 -16.09
N ARG A 237 -1.66 7.20 -16.65
CA ARG A 237 -2.02 6.98 -18.07
C ARG A 237 -3.54 6.80 -18.29
N TYR A 238 -4.31 6.70 -17.22
CA TYR A 238 -5.78 6.57 -17.25
C TYR A 238 -6.43 7.88 -16.79
N LEU A 239 -7.74 8.02 -17.05
CA LEU A 239 -8.53 9.11 -16.47
C LEU A 239 -8.57 8.97 -14.95
N SER A 240 -8.51 10.10 -14.24
CA SER A 240 -8.70 10.14 -12.79
C SER A 240 -10.14 9.75 -12.43
N THR A 241 -10.29 8.92 -11.40
CA THR A 241 -11.59 8.61 -10.76
C THR A 241 -12.19 9.84 -10.09
N CYS A 242 -11.38 10.83 -9.72
CA CYS A 242 -11.81 12.10 -9.16
C CYS A 242 -11.19 13.27 -9.93
N SER A 243 -11.75 13.63 -11.09
CA SER A 243 -11.23 14.74 -11.90
C SER A 243 -11.67 16.12 -11.38
N ALA A 244 -10.84 17.14 -11.58
CA ALA A 244 -11.17 18.54 -11.25
C ALA A 244 -12.33 19.12 -12.08
N SER A 245 -12.71 18.44 -13.17
CA SER A 245 -13.86 18.74 -14.02
C SER A 245 -15.17 18.10 -13.56
N SER A 246 -15.14 17.29 -12.50
CA SER A 246 -16.32 16.63 -11.92
C SER A 246 -16.54 17.13 -10.50
N TYR A 247 -17.63 17.86 -10.27
CA TYR A 247 -17.89 18.54 -9.00
C TYR A 247 -19.27 18.17 -8.43
N PRO A 248 -19.33 17.57 -7.22
CA PRO A 248 -18.31 16.70 -6.64
C PRO A 248 -17.99 15.52 -7.57
N CYS A 249 -16.81 14.92 -7.39
CA CYS A 249 -16.37 13.80 -8.24
C CYS A 249 -16.98 12.44 -7.82
N LEU A 250 -17.26 12.30 -6.51
CA LEU A 250 -18.03 11.20 -5.91
C LEU A 250 -19.10 11.81 -5.00
N THR A 251 -20.28 11.20 -4.92
CA THR A 251 -21.34 11.56 -3.97
C THR A 251 -22.15 10.31 -3.63
N TYR A 252 -22.24 9.98 -2.35
CA TYR A 252 -22.86 8.75 -1.84
C TYR A 252 -23.41 8.95 -0.43
N MET A 253 -24.34 8.10 -0.01
CA MET A 253 -25.09 8.29 1.24
C MET A 253 -24.83 7.15 2.24
N THR A 254 -24.82 7.50 3.51
CA THR A 254 -24.70 6.57 4.64
C THR A 254 -25.67 6.98 5.75
N LEU A 255 -25.98 6.05 6.66
CA LEU A 255 -26.93 6.30 7.74
C LEU A 255 -26.24 6.76 9.04
N PRO A 256 -26.86 7.68 9.79
CA PRO A 256 -26.63 7.90 11.23
C PRO A 256 -27.58 7.01 12.05
N GLU A 257 -27.66 7.26 13.37
CA GLU A 257 -28.43 6.44 14.31
C GLU A 257 -29.95 6.42 14.04
N ASN A 258 -30.58 7.51 13.58
CA ASN A 258 -32.04 7.56 13.34
C ASN A 258 -32.39 7.69 11.83
N SER A 259 -32.51 6.55 11.16
CA SER A 259 -32.52 6.45 9.71
C SER A 259 -33.84 6.84 9.01
N VAL A 260 -34.82 7.37 9.76
CA VAL A 260 -36.08 7.91 9.21
C VAL A 260 -36.13 9.44 9.17
N ASN A 261 -35.34 10.14 9.99
CA ASN A 261 -35.30 11.61 10.04
C ASN A 261 -33.88 12.23 9.93
N GLU A 262 -32.84 11.41 9.89
CA GLU A 262 -31.44 11.84 9.82
C GLU A 262 -30.70 11.15 8.66
N MET A 263 -29.66 11.79 8.12
CA MET A 263 -28.95 11.29 6.93
C MET A 263 -27.52 11.85 6.80
N PHE A 264 -26.54 11.03 6.42
CA PHE A 264 -25.22 11.49 5.98
C PHE A 264 -25.12 11.50 4.45
N ILE A 265 -24.71 12.64 3.90
CA ILE A 265 -24.36 12.78 2.47
C ILE A 265 -22.85 13.03 2.38
N ASN A 266 -22.13 12.04 1.88
CA ASN A 266 -20.67 12.09 1.71
C ASN A 266 -20.35 12.47 0.27
N PHE A 267 -19.38 13.35 0.06
CA PHE A 267 -18.94 13.72 -1.28
C PHE A 267 -17.47 14.15 -1.31
N HIS A 268 -16.86 14.00 -2.48
CA HIS A 268 -15.43 14.22 -2.69
C HIS A 268 -15.24 15.37 -3.67
N ILE A 269 -14.40 16.33 -3.32
CA ILE A 269 -13.98 17.42 -4.22
C ILE A 269 -12.48 17.31 -4.47
N ASN A 270 -12.07 17.29 -5.74
CA ASN A 270 -10.66 17.36 -6.10
C ASN A 270 -10.10 18.73 -5.67
N HIS A 271 -8.92 18.75 -5.05
CA HIS A 271 -8.34 19.98 -4.52
C HIS A 271 -8.09 21.07 -5.58
N LEU A 272 -7.91 20.69 -6.86
CA LEU A 272 -7.77 21.61 -8.01
C LEU A 272 -9.10 22.30 -8.41
N SER A 273 -10.25 21.79 -7.96
CA SER A 273 -11.54 22.46 -8.13
C SER A 273 -11.72 23.63 -7.15
N CYS A 274 -10.76 23.82 -6.23
CA CYS A 274 -10.78 24.82 -5.17
C CYS A 274 -9.54 25.71 -5.25
N ARG A 275 -9.61 26.91 -4.65
CA ARG A 275 -8.42 27.77 -4.53
C ARG A 275 -7.55 27.23 -3.40
N ASP A 276 -6.41 26.63 -3.72
CA ASP A 276 -5.38 26.18 -2.76
C ASP A 276 -5.93 25.43 -1.53
N TRP A 277 -6.74 24.38 -1.78
CA TRP A 277 -7.43 23.55 -0.78
C TRP A 277 -8.54 24.25 0.06
N ASP A 278 -8.83 25.54 -0.15
CA ASP A 278 -9.94 26.29 0.46
C ASP A 278 -11.27 26.04 -0.30
N CYS A 279 -11.70 24.76 -0.34
CA CYS A 279 -13.03 24.38 -0.82
C CYS A 279 -14.09 24.83 0.20
N LYS A 280 -15.14 25.53 -0.24
CA LYS A 280 -16.27 25.95 0.61
C LYS A 280 -17.59 25.44 0.04
N PRO A 281 -17.84 24.12 0.06
CA PRO A 281 -19.07 23.55 -0.44
C PRO A 281 -20.25 23.86 0.50
N VAL A 282 -21.33 24.36 -0.08
CA VAL A 282 -22.62 24.54 0.58
C VAL A 282 -23.61 23.54 -0.03
N LEU A 283 -24.17 22.69 0.82
CA LEU A 283 -25.25 21.78 0.43
C LEU A 283 -26.58 22.53 0.56
N LYS A 284 -27.33 22.60 -0.54
CA LYS A 284 -28.65 23.23 -0.65
C LYS A 284 -29.68 22.13 -0.85
N TYR A 285 -30.68 22.03 0.03
CA TYR A 285 -31.70 20.98 -0.05
C TYR A 285 -33.12 21.49 0.25
N THR A 286 -34.11 20.77 -0.25
CA THR A 286 -35.54 21.01 0.04
C THR A 286 -36.38 19.76 -0.23
N GLU A 287 -37.62 19.75 0.25
CA GLU A 287 -38.59 18.69 -0.04
C GLU A 287 -39.03 18.75 -1.50
N PHE A 288 -39.13 17.59 -2.17
CA PHE A 288 -39.47 17.52 -3.60
C PHE A 288 -40.81 18.19 -3.93
N GLU A 289 -41.81 18.06 -3.04
CA GLU A 289 -43.13 18.69 -3.17
C GLU A 289 -43.10 20.23 -3.01
N ASN A 290 -42.06 20.77 -2.36
CA ASN A 290 -41.86 22.21 -2.17
C ASN A 290 -40.93 22.83 -3.24
N LYS A 291 -40.52 22.06 -4.26
CA LYS A 291 -39.70 22.52 -5.39
C LYS A 291 -40.31 23.76 -6.06
N GLY A 292 -39.62 24.89 -5.94
CA GLY A 292 -40.05 26.20 -6.46
C GLY A 292 -40.53 27.19 -5.39
N ARG A 293 -40.71 26.76 -4.14
CA ARG A 293 -40.87 27.65 -2.98
C ARG A 293 -39.48 28.01 -2.42
N CYS A 294 -39.34 29.19 -1.83
CA CYS A 294 -38.06 29.68 -1.29
C CYS A 294 -37.61 29.00 0.02
N SER A 295 -38.19 27.86 0.39
CA SER A 295 -37.82 27.00 1.52
C SER A 295 -36.57 26.17 1.20
N LEU A 296 -35.48 26.85 0.81
CA LEU A 296 -34.16 26.25 0.59
C LEU A 296 -33.37 26.22 1.89
N LEU A 297 -33.19 25.03 2.45
CA LEU A 297 -32.28 24.83 3.58
C LEU A 297 -30.85 24.80 3.05
N LYS A 298 -29.96 25.54 3.73
CA LYS A 298 -28.52 25.58 3.45
C LYS A 298 -27.76 24.98 4.61
N LEU A 299 -26.74 24.20 4.31
CA LEU A 299 -25.73 23.75 5.27
C LEU A 299 -24.35 24.20 4.77
N ASP A 300 -23.70 25.09 5.52
CA ASP A 300 -22.28 25.42 5.33
C ASP A 300 -21.44 24.31 5.95
N LEU A 301 -20.57 23.72 5.14
CA LEU A 301 -19.80 22.54 5.49
C LEU A 301 -18.38 22.86 5.98
N ASN A 302 -18.02 24.15 6.11
CA ASN A 302 -16.84 24.57 6.89
C ASN A 302 -16.97 24.20 8.39
N ILE A 303 -18.19 23.98 8.86
CA ILE A 303 -18.50 23.57 10.25
C ILE A 303 -18.54 22.03 10.38
N SER A 304 -18.61 21.28 9.26
CA SER A 304 -18.57 19.81 9.24
C SER A 304 -17.15 19.28 9.01
N TRP A 305 -16.78 18.18 9.67
CA TRP A 305 -15.39 17.72 9.74
C TRP A 305 -14.74 17.42 8.38
N LYS A 306 -13.82 18.30 7.97
CA LYS A 306 -12.97 18.17 6.77
C LYS A 306 -11.99 17.00 6.93
N THR A 307 -12.22 15.90 6.21
CA THR A 307 -11.25 14.79 6.15
C THR A 307 -10.44 14.91 4.85
N VAL A 308 -9.22 15.43 4.97
CA VAL A 308 -8.21 15.28 3.93
C VAL A 308 -7.72 13.83 3.97
N ILE A 309 -7.68 13.13 2.83
CA ILE A 309 -7.01 11.82 2.75
C ILE A 309 -5.52 12.07 2.43
N PRO A 310 -4.57 11.72 3.31
CA PRO A 310 -3.16 12.13 3.20
C PRO A 310 -2.31 11.21 2.29
N ILE A 311 -2.91 10.49 1.33
CA ILE A 311 -2.21 9.55 0.43
C ILE A 311 -1.06 10.23 -0.36
N LEU A 312 -1.07 11.56 -0.48
CA LEU A 312 -0.50 12.27 -1.62
C LEU A 312 0.50 13.40 -1.25
N SER A 313 0.70 13.71 0.04
CA SER A 313 1.53 14.86 0.49
C SER A 313 2.88 14.51 1.15
N GLU A 314 3.03 13.35 1.81
CA GLU A 314 4.28 13.01 2.52
C GLU A 314 5.16 11.94 1.83
N TYR A 315 4.61 11.16 0.89
CA TYR A 315 5.28 9.94 0.37
C TYR A 315 5.40 9.85 -1.16
N SER A 316 5.05 10.91 -1.90
CA SER A 316 5.09 10.91 -3.37
C SER A 316 5.45 12.29 -3.92
N SER A 317 6.64 12.41 -4.52
CA SER A 317 7.13 13.65 -5.14
C SER A 317 6.73 13.83 -6.61
N LEU A 318 5.84 12.97 -7.14
CA LEU A 318 5.06 13.04 -8.39
C LEU A 318 4.31 11.70 -8.57
N PRO A 319 3.21 11.60 -9.34
CA PRO A 319 2.27 12.63 -9.75
C PRO A 319 1.00 12.57 -8.88
N SER A 320 1.07 13.16 -7.69
CA SER A 320 0.06 12.94 -6.62
C SER A 320 -1.01 14.03 -6.51
N GLU A 321 -0.76 15.21 -7.09
CA GLU A 321 -1.68 16.35 -7.04
C GLU A 321 -2.99 16.05 -7.78
N TYR A 322 -2.94 15.51 -9.01
CA TYR A 322 -4.11 15.36 -9.87
C TYR A 322 -5.29 14.52 -9.31
N GLU A 323 -5.06 13.68 -8.30
CA GLU A 323 -6.11 12.88 -7.62
C GLU A 323 -6.24 13.21 -6.11
N SER A 324 -5.55 14.28 -5.68
CA SER A 324 -5.68 14.87 -4.35
C SER A 324 -7.04 15.55 -4.18
N ARG A 325 -7.66 15.27 -3.03
CA ARG A 325 -9.07 15.56 -2.78
C ARG A 325 -9.36 15.74 -1.30
N VAL A 326 -10.53 16.29 -1.02
CA VAL A 326 -11.11 16.42 0.32
C VAL A 326 -12.42 15.64 0.38
N ILE A 327 -12.61 14.83 1.43
CA ILE A 327 -13.90 14.24 1.77
C ILE A 327 -14.66 15.18 2.70
N PHE A 328 -15.91 15.45 2.32
CA PHE A 328 -16.90 16.12 3.15
C PHE A 328 -18.02 15.15 3.51
N THR A 329 -18.53 15.24 4.73
CA THR A 329 -19.78 14.60 5.14
C THR A 329 -20.74 15.69 5.62
N ALA A 330 -21.84 15.89 4.91
CA ALA A 330 -22.96 16.69 5.38
C ALA A 330 -23.87 15.83 6.28
N TYR A 331 -24.24 16.36 7.45
CA TYR A 331 -25.19 15.72 8.37
C TYR A 331 -26.52 16.46 8.31
N LEU A 332 -27.53 15.82 7.72
CA LEU A 332 -28.90 16.32 7.67
C LEU A 332 -29.70 15.69 8.81
N LYS A 333 -30.57 16.47 9.43
CA LYS A 333 -31.42 16.11 10.57
C LYS A 333 -32.82 16.69 10.40
N ASP A 334 -33.73 16.31 11.29
CA ASP A 334 -35.09 16.83 11.38
C ASP A 334 -35.87 16.70 10.05
N LEU A 335 -35.49 15.70 9.24
CA LEU A 335 -36.16 15.34 8.00
C LEU A 335 -37.49 14.65 8.33
N LYS A 336 -38.49 14.82 7.47
CA LYS A 336 -39.74 14.06 7.57
C LYS A 336 -39.50 12.62 7.13
N GLU A 337 -40.18 11.67 7.78
CA GLU A 337 -40.16 10.25 7.38
C GLU A 337 -40.81 10.04 6.00
N ASN A 338 -40.45 8.95 5.30
CA ASN A 338 -41.02 8.54 4.00
C ASN A 338 -41.03 9.64 2.89
N THR A 339 -40.21 10.69 3.02
CA THR A 339 -40.29 11.93 2.24
C THR A 339 -39.16 12.02 1.23
N ARG A 340 -39.48 12.43 -0.01
CA ARG A 340 -38.48 12.66 -1.07
C ARG A 340 -37.87 14.06 -0.92
N TYR A 341 -36.54 14.12 -0.82
CA TYR A 341 -35.75 15.34 -0.80
C TYR A 341 -34.95 15.48 -2.09
N ILE A 342 -34.65 16.73 -2.47
CA ILE A 342 -33.71 17.07 -3.55
C ILE A 342 -32.57 17.92 -2.98
N PHE A 343 -31.37 17.75 -3.52
CA PHE A 343 -30.22 18.56 -3.13
C PHE A 343 -29.22 18.80 -4.26
N SER A 344 -28.45 19.87 -4.10
CA SER A 344 -27.28 20.20 -4.92
C SER A 344 -26.17 20.79 -4.06
N ILE A 345 -24.93 20.53 -4.44
CA ILE A 345 -23.73 21.04 -3.78
C ILE A 345 -23.11 22.10 -4.70
N THR A 346 -22.78 23.25 -4.14
CA THR A 346 -22.14 24.37 -4.86
C THR A 346 -21.01 24.94 -4.02
N ASP A 347 -19.92 25.34 -4.63
CA ASP A 347 -18.89 26.10 -3.90
C ASP A 347 -19.32 27.57 -3.73
N GLU A 348 -18.90 28.21 -2.65
CA GLU A 348 -18.95 29.69 -2.54
C GLU A 348 -17.69 30.35 -3.13
N ASN A 349 -16.57 29.61 -3.24
CA ASN A 349 -15.31 30.12 -3.78
C ASN A 349 -15.15 29.90 -5.30
N ALA A 350 -16.05 29.19 -5.98
CA ALA A 350 -15.94 28.85 -7.41
C ALA A 350 -17.30 28.73 -8.10
N ASP A 351 -17.35 29.05 -9.41
CA ASP A 351 -18.55 28.94 -10.26
C ASP A 351 -18.91 27.49 -10.63
N GLN A 352 -18.83 26.55 -9.68
CA GLN A 352 -19.13 25.13 -9.87
C GLN A 352 -20.35 24.71 -9.04
N SER A 353 -21.26 23.98 -9.71
CA SER A 353 -22.47 23.40 -9.13
C SER A 353 -22.56 21.93 -9.54
N SER A 354 -23.03 21.11 -8.61
CA SER A 354 -23.29 19.70 -8.88
C SER A 354 -24.47 19.47 -9.82
N ALA A 355 -24.55 18.24 -10.32
CA ALA A 355 -25.82 17.66 -10.77
C ALA A 355 -26.87 17.73 -9.64
N GLN A 356 -28.15 17.70 -10.01
CA GLN A 356 -29.23 17.62 -9.04
C GLN A 356 -29.40 16.17 -8.58
N PHE A 357 -29.35 15.97 -7.27
CA PHE A 357 -29.55 14.68 -6.62
C PHE A 357 -30.93 14.62 -5.96
N SER A 358 -31.44 13.42 -5.74
CA SER A 358 -32.56 13.17 -4.83
C SER A 358 -32.28 12.01 -3.91
N PHE A 359 -32.98 11.97 -2.78
CA PHE A 359 -33.07 10.78 -1.93
C PHE A 359 -34.46 10.72 -1.30
N LYS A 360 -34.73 9.63 -0.59
CA LYS A 360 -35.96 9.43 0.18
C LYS A 360 -35.59 8.96 1.59
N THR A 361 -36.19 9.54 2.62
CA THR A 361 -36.11 8.98 3.98
C THR A 361 -36.90 7.69 4.07
N LEU A 362 -36.45 6.77 4.92
CA LEU A 362 -37.08 5.45 5.05
C LEU A 362 -38.51 5.57 5.61
N ASN A 363 -39.34 4.58 5.28
CA ASN A 363 -40.66 4.38 5.87
C ASN A 363 -40.54 3.25 6.91
N PRO A 364 -40.76 3.52 8.21
CA PRO A 364 -40.54 2.51 9.26
C PRO A 364 -41.52 1.34 9.19
N GLN A 365 -42.66 1.47 8.51
CA GLN A 365 -43.62 0.38 8.37
C GLN A 365 -43.36 -0.52 7.16
N LYS A 366 -42.64 -0.04 6.14
CA LYS A 366 -42.44 -0.77 4.88
C LYS A 366 -41.29 -0.21 4.06
N PHE A 367 -40.28 -1.03 3.79
CA PHE A 367 -39.15 -0.70 2.90
C PHE A 367 -38.50 -1.97 2.34
N VAL A 368 -37.65 -1.81 1.32
CA VAL A 368 -36.81 -2.89 0.77
C VAL A 368 -35.33 -2.63 1.06
N LEU A 369 -34.67 -3.62 1.66
CA LEU A 369 -33.24 -3.67 1.93
C LEU A 369 -32.56 -4.64 0.95
N LEU A 370 -31.42 -4.24 0.37
CA LEU A 370 -30.51 -5.14 -0.34
C LEU A 370 -29.30 -5.48 0.55
N ASN A 371 -28.90 -6.75 0.61
CA ASN A 371 -27.75 -7.19 1.40
C ASN A 371 -26.84 -8.20 0.66
N GLY A 372 -25.54 -8.13 0.97
CA GLY A 372 -24.50 -9.10 0.61
C GLY A 372 -23.12 -8.52 0.92
N GLY A 373 -22.09 -9.35 0.94
CA GLY A 373 -20.69 -8.96 1.14
C GLY A 373 -19.81 -9.32 -0.03
N ASP A 374 -18.51 -9.06 0.11
CA ASP A 374 -17.50 -9.66 -0.75
C ASP A 374 -17.74 -9.27 -2.22
N ILE A 375 -17.56 -7.98 -2.54
CA ILE A 375 -17.95 -7.41 -3.83
C ILE A 375 -16.79 -7.52 -4.83
N GLY A 376 -15.76 -6.70 -4.66
CA GLY A 376 -14.61 -6.64 -5.58
C GLY A 376 -14.93 -6.09 -6.98
N ILE A 377 -13.90 -6.04 -7.82
CA ILE A 377 -13.91 -5.29 -9.10
C ILE A 377 -13.66 -6.27 -10.25
N ASN A 378 -14.66 -7.12 -10.46
CA ASN A 378 -14.66 -8.25 -11.38
C ASN A 378 -15.96 -8.27 -12.22
N PRO A 379 -16.02 -9.06 -13.32
CA PRO A 379 -17.21 -9.13 -14.18
C PRO A 379 -18.49 -9.52 -13.43
N GLU A 380 -18.37 -10.44 -12.48
CA GLU A 380 -19.48 -11.02 -11.73
C GLU A 380 -20.14 -9.97 -10.82
N ALA A 381 -19.32 -9.24 -10.04
CA ALA A 381 -19.71 -8.08 -9.24
C ALA A 381 -20.41 -7.01 -10.09
N ARG A 382 -19.87 -6.71 -11.27
CA ARG A 382 -20.45 -5.72 -12.18
C ARG A 382 -21.85 -6.11 -12.66
N ASP A 383 -22.05 -7.37 -13.00
CA ASP A 383 -23.34 -7.84 -13.51
C ASP A 383 -24.36 -8.01 -12.37
N MET A 384 -23.93 -8.47 -11.19
CA MET A 384 -24.73 -8.43 -9.95
C MET A 384 -25.14 -7.02 -9.55
N ASN A 385 -24.25 -6.03 -9.69
CA ASN A 385 -24.57 -4.63 -9.46
C ASN A 385 -25.62 -4.08 -10.43
N LYS A 386 -25.61 -4.47 -11.71
CA LYS A 386 -26.69 -4.14 -12.65
C LYS A 386 -28.04 -4.69 -12.20
N ILE A 387 -28.08 -5.90 -11.63
CA ILE A 387 -29.32 -6.51 -11.15
C ILE A 387 -29.91 -5.69 -10.00
N GLY A 388 -29.07 -5.28 -9.04
CA GLY A 388 -29.46 -4.36 -7.97
C GLY A 388 -29.97 -2.98 -8.48
N LEU A 389 -29.42 -2.49 -9.59
CA LEU A 389 -29.91 -1.27 -10.26
C LEU A 389 -31.27 -1.47 -10.97
N GLU A 390 -31.38 -2.53 -11.78
CA GLU A 390 -32.43 -2.70 -12.79
C GLU A 390 -33.72 -3.34 -12.26
N GLY A 391 -33.63 -4.32 -11.35
CA GLY A 391 -34.78 -5.15 -10.98
C GLY A 391 -35.52 -4.75 -9.70
N HIS A 392 -34.82 -4.10 -8.76
CA HIS A 392 -35.19 -4.16 -7.35
C HIS A 392 -35.34 -2.78 -6.70
N GLN A 393 -36.45 -2.56 -5.99
CA GLN A 393 -36.80 -1.28 -5.36
C GLN A 393 -36.05 -1.02 -4.04
N GLY A 394 -34.76 -1.38 -3.96
CA GLY A 394 -33.94 -1.14 -2.78
C GLY A 394 -33.95 0.33 -2.35
N GLU A 395 -34.41 0.57 -1.12
CA GLU A 395 -34.43 1.86 -0.42
C GLU A 395 -33.27 1.95 0.59
N LEU A 396 -32.63 0.82 0.91
CA LEU A 396 -31.44 0.70 1.74
C LEU A 396 -30.51 -0.40 1.18
N ILE A 397 -29.20 -0.24 1.31
CA ILE A 397 -28.19 -1.28 1.02
C ILE A 397 -27.35 -1.53 2.29
N MET A 398 -27.10 -2.79 2.64
CA MET A 398 -26.25 -3.20 3.77
C MET A 398 -25.15 -4.15 3.29
N ILE A 399 -23.89 -3.72 3.36
CA ILE A 399 -22.75 -4.38 2.70
C ILE A 399 -21.85 -5.10 3.71
N GLY A 400 -21.54 -6.35 3.36
CA GLY A 400 -20.93 -7.40 4.19
C GLY A 400 -19.58 -7.18 4.86
N GLY A 401 -18.89 -6.08 4.56
CA GLY A 401 -17.43 -6.06 4.54
C GLY A 401 -16.87 -6.62 3.23
N ASP A 402 -15.55 -6.51 3.06
CA ASP A 402 -14.79 -6.83 1.85
C ASP A 402 -15.36 -6.12 0.62
N ILE A 403 -15.39 -4.79 0.74
CA ILE A 403 -16.12 -3.91 -0.15
C ILE A 403 -15.32 -3.66 -1.44
N SER A 404 -14.01 -3.40 -1.30
CA SER A 404 -13.13 -2.99 -2.40
C SER A 404 -11.95 -3.91 -2.68
N TYR A 405 -11.54 -4.72 -1.70
CA TYR A 405 -10.27 -5.45 -1.71
C TYR A 405 -9.06 -4.53 -2.02
N ASP A 406 -9.12 -3.26 -1.59
CA ASP A 406 -7.97 -2.36 -1.61
C ASP A 406 -6.89 -2.71 -0.56
N ASN A 407 -7.19 -3.68 0.32
CA ASN A 407 -6.30 -4.26 1.31
C ASN A 407 -5.77 -3.22 2.31
N ASN A 408 -6.51 -2.12 2.48
CA ASN A 408 -6.08 -0.91 3.20
C ASN A 408 -4.73 -0.36 2.71
N ILE A 409 -4.33 -0.69 1.47
CA ILE A 409 -3.12 -0.15 0.85
C ILE A 409 -3.48 1.27 0.36
N PRO A 410 -2.86 2.34 0.91
CA PRO A 410 -3.27 3.72 0.58
C PRO A 410 -3.20 4.04 -0.92
N GLN A 411 -2.32 3.36 -1.66
CA GLN A 411 -2.15 3.50 -3.11
C GLN A 411 -3.23 2.80 -3.95
N CYS A 412 -4.07 1.95 -3.34
CA CYS A 412 -5.19 1.24 -3.98
C CYS A 412 -6.53 2.00 -3.93
N TYR A 413 -6.56 3.26 -3.49
CA TYR A 413 -7.78 4.09 -3.37
C TYR A 413 -8.76 4.01 -4.55
N ARG A 414 -8.26 3.88 -5.78
CA ARG A 414 -9.09 3.75 -7.00
C ARG A 414 -10.00 2.52 -6.99
N ALA A 415 -9.67 1.48 -6.23
CA ALA A 415 -10.56 0.34 -6.05
C ALA A 415 -11.85 0.77 -5.32
N THR A 416 -11.72 1.44 -4.16
CA THR A 416 -12.88 2.00 -3.44
C THR A 416 -13.62 3.06 -4.27
N ASP A 417 -12.93 3.88 -5.06
CA ASP A 417 -13.59 4.80 -6.01
C ASP A 417 -14.43 4.05 -7.07
N ARG A 418 -13.83 3.03 -7.70
CA ARG A 418 -14.46 2.24 -8.76
C ARG A 418 -15.70 1.51 -8.24
N ILE A 419 -15.60 0.97 -7.04
CA ILE A 419 -16.70 0.36 -6.29
C ILE A 419 -17.83 1.35 -6.02
N LEU A 420 -17.51 2.59 -5.65
CA LEU A 420 -18.52 3.64 -5.49
C LEU A 420 -19.15 4.08 -6.82
N HIS A 421 -18.48 3.89 -7.95
CA HIS A 421 -19.10 4.07 -9.27
C HIS A 421 -19.91 2.85 -9.78
N GLU A 422 -19.68 1.63 -9.26
CA GLU A 422 -20.35 0.41 -9.73
C GLU A 422 -21.45 -0.13 -8.78
N ILE A 423 -21.38 0.08 -7.45
CA ILE A 423 -22.44 -0.32 -6.49
C ILE A 423 -23.79 0.32 -6.86
N PRO A 424 -24.94 -0.41 -6.76
CA PRO A 424 -26.27 0.05 -7.20
C PRO A 424 -26.89 1.25 -6.45
N HIS A 425 -26.12 2.00 -5.66
CA HIS A 425 -26.61 3.04 -4.77
C HIS A 425 -26.97 4.37 -5.48
N ALA A 426 -26.70 4.52 -6.78
CA ALA A 426 -27.00 5.73 -7.55
C ALA A 426 -27.77 5.37 -8.84
N ARG A 427 -28.98 5.91 -9.00
CA ARG A 427 -29.86 5.66 -10.15
C ARG A 427 -30.34 6.96 -10.77
N LYS A 428 -30.21 7.11 -12.09
CA LYS A 428 -30.76 8.29 -12.79
C LYS A 428 -32.27 8.13 -12.97
N ASP A 429 -33.03 9.01 -12.33
CA ASP A 429 -34.45 9.23 -12.58
C ASP A 429 -34.62 9.78 -14.00
N LEU A 430 -35.40 9.08 -14.83
CA LEU A 430 -35.61 9.42 -16.24
C LEU A 430 -36.66 10.51 -16.47
N GLU A 431 -37.55 10.75 -15.50
CA GLU A 431 -38.60 11.76 -15.55
C GLU A 431 -38.06 13.13 -15.10
N THR A 432 -37.31 13.15 -14.00
CA THR A 432 -36.78 14.39 -13.40
C THR A 432 -35.35 14.69 -13.84
N GLY A 433 -34.63 13.71 -14.39
CA GLY A 433 -33.22 13.79 -14.73
C GLY A 433 -32.26 13.69 -13.53
N TYR A 434 -32.79 13.60 -12.30
CA TYR A 434 -32.01 13.63 -11.07
C TYR A 434 -31.27 12.32 -10.80
N ILE A 435 -30.14 12.41 -10.08
CA ILE A 435 -29.44 11.23 -9.57
C ILE A 435 -30.07 10.86 -8.23
N ASN A 436 -30.94 9.85 -8.22
CA ASN A 436 -31.51 9.32 -6.99
C ASN A 436 -30.51 8.40 -6.28
N LEU A 437 -30.15 8.78 -5.06
CA LEU A 437 -29.21 8.07 -4.20
C LEU A 437 -29.94 7.18 -3.18
N ILE A 438 -29.31 6.06 -2.84
CA ILE A 438 -29.74 5.09 -1.85
C ILE A 438 -28.73 5.12 -0.69
N PRO A 439 -29.16 5.20 0.58
CA PRO A 439 -28.25 5.09 1.72
C PRO A 439 -27.61 3.70 1.81
N MET A 440 -26.37 3.68 2.33
CA MET A 440 -25.61 2.46 2.61
C MET A 440 -25.31 2.31 4.12
N ILE A 441 -25.38 1.07 4.59
CA ILE A 441 -24.71 0.56 5.79
C ILE A 441 -23.60 -0.38 5.30
N LYS A 442 -22.44 -0.38 5.94
CA LYS A 442 -21.27 -1.18 5.59
C LYS A 442 -20.59 -1.65 6.87
N ALA A 443 -20.53 -2.95 7.15
CA ALA A 443 -19.59 -3.46 8.15
C ALA A 443 -18.17 -3.56 7.54
N PRO A 444 -17.11 -3.73 8.35
CA PRO A 444 -15.77 -3.95 7.83
C PRO A 444 -15.46 -5.45 7.66
N GLY A 445 -14.84 -5.80 6.53
CA GLY A 445 -14.17 -7.08 6.30
C GLY A 445 -12.67 -7.00 6.53
N ASN A 446 -11.98 -8.14 6.50
CA ASN A 446 -10.53 -8.18 6.76
C ASN A 446 -9.74 -7.42 5.67
N HIS A 447 -10.23 -7.42 4.42
CA HIS A 447 -9.60 -6.69 3.32
C HIS A 447 -9.89 -5.18 3.34
N ASP A 448 -10.90 -4.70 4.07
CA ASP A 448 -11.13 -3.25 4.26
C ASP A 448 -10.17 -2.63 5.29
N PHE A 449 -9.52 -3.48 6.11
CA PHE A 449 -8.59 -3.08 7.18
C PHE A 449 -7.13 -3.54 6.93
N GLY A 450 -6.91 -4.49 6.01
CA GLY A 450 -5.58 -4.90 5.54
C GLY A 450 -4.94 -6.02 6.36
N VAL A 451 -5.76 -6.91 6.92
CA VAL A 451 -5.35 -8.08 7.71
C VAL A 451 -5.89 -9.36 7.10
N ASP A 452 -5.32 -10.51 7.47
CA ASP A 452 -5.92 -11.81 7.13
C ASP A 452 -7.05 -12.16 8.13
N SER A 453 -7.97 -13.03 7.75
CA SER A 453 -9.01 -13.55 8.64
C SER A 453 -8.43 -14.27 9.86
N ASN A 454 -9.21 -14.33 10.95
CA ASN A 454 -8.78 -14.88 12.25
C ASN A 454 -7.54 -14.21 12.91
N GLN A 455 -6.96 -13.14 12.36
CA GLN A 455 -5.89 -12.40 13.02
C GLN A 455 -6.44 -11.58 14.18
N ASN A 456 -6.25 -12.08 15.40
CA ASN A 456 -6.63 -11.42 16.66
C ASN A 456 -5.69 -10.22 16.97
N ILE A 457 -5.69 -9.23 16.08
CA ILE A 457 -4.77 -8.09 16.03
C ILE A 457 -5.58 -6.80 16.13
N SER A 458 -5.39 -6.06 17.22
CA SER A 458 -5.67 -4.62 17.21
C SER A 458 -4.69 -3.97 16.23
N ILE A 459 -5.19 -3.41 15.13
CA ILE A 459 -4.35 -2.67 14.18
C ILE A 459 -3.63 -1.53 14.91
N LEU A 460 -2.35 -1.34 14.57
CA LEU A 460 -1.57 -0.23 15.09
C LEU A 460 -2.04 1.06 14.40
N HIS A 461 -3.00 1.76 15.01
CA HIS A 461 -3.37 3.12 14.65
C HIS A 461 -2.13 4.02 14.75
N ASP A 462 -1.47 4.26 13.62
CA ASP A 462 -0.21 4.99 13.58
C ASP A 462 -0.45 6.49 13.33
N LYS A 463 0.01 7.01 12.20
CA LYS A 463 -0.32 8.35 11.72
C LYS A 463 -1.61 8.35 10.90
N TYR A 464 -2.06 7.20 10.41
CA TYR A 464 -3.19 7.07 9.47
C TYR A 464 -4.26 6.10 9.99
N GLU A 465 -5.53 6.44 9.77
CA GLU A 465 -6.65 5.50 9.98
C GLU A 465 -6.94 4.73 8.66
N PRO A 466 -7.55 3.54 8.73
CA PRO A 466 -7.88 2.75 7.54
C PRO A 466 -8.74 3.49 6.50
N LEU A 467 -8.56 3.16 5.22
CA LEU A 467 -9.32 3.78 4.11
C LEU A 467 -10.84 3.69 4.32
N TYR A 468 -11.32 2.56 4.85
CA TYR A 468 -12.71 2.38 5.29
C TYR A 468 -13.22 3.55 6.16
N LYS A 469 -12.48 3.96 7.20
CA LYS A 469 -12.88 5.05 8.11
C LYS A 469 -12.83 6.42 7.44
N HIS A 470 -11.91 6.62 6.49
CA HIS A 470 -11.87 7.86 5.71
C HIS A 470 -13.14 8.03 4.85
N TYR A 471 -13.56 6.99 4.14
CA TYR A 471 -14.69 7.04 3.21
C TYR A 471 -16.07 6.94 3.90
N TYR A 472 -16.21 6.19 5.00
CA TYR A 472 -17.54 5.82 5.53
C TYR A 472 -17.82 6.40 6.92
N THR A 473 -18.54 7.53 6.96
CA THR A 473 -19.16 8.07 8.17
C THR A 473 -20.49 7.35 8.42
N GLN A 474 -20.61 6.53 9.48
CA GLN A 474 -21.78 5.66 9.71
C GLN A 474 -22.34 5.71 11.14
N SER A 475 -21.88 6.68 11.93
CA SER A 475 -22.39 7.00 13.27
C SER A 475 -22.16 8.48 13.53
N SER A 476 -22.91 9.08 14.44
CA SER A 476 -22.61 10.42 14.94
C SER A 476 -21.71 10.37 16.19
N PHE A 477 -21.04 11.48 16.49
CA PHE A 477 -20.32 11.69 17.75
C PHE A 477 -20.85 12.97 18.39
N GLU A 478 -21.40 12.88 19.60
CA GLU A 478 -22.06 14.01 20.29
C GLU A 478 -23.12 14.70 19.41
N GLY A 479 -23.82 13.93 18.56
CA GLY A 479 -24.80 14.45 17.60
C GLY A 479 -24.18 15.22 16.42
N ASN A 480 -22.88 15.10 16.17
CA ASN A 480 -22.18 15.74 15.05
C ASN A 480 -21.53 14.69 14.12
N VAL A 481 -20.97 15.15 12.99
CA VAL A 481 -20.07 14.31 12.17
C VAL A 481 -18.86 13.94 13.03
N PRO A 482 -18.50 12.65 13.16
CA PRO A 482 -17.34 12.25 13.97
C PRO A 482 -16.01 12.72 13.35
N PRO A 483 -15.08 13.23 14.16
CA PRO A 483 -13.66 13.29 13.81
C PRO A 483 -13.18 11.91 13.33
N LEU A 484 -12.21 11.87 12.41
CA LEU A 484 -11.74 10.63 11.78
C LEU A 484 -11.37 9.51 12.79
N ARG A 485 -10.76 9.86 13.93
CA ARG A 485 -10.37 8.91 14.99
C ARG A 485 -11.51 8.44 15.89
N GLU A 486 -12.62 9.18 15.93
CA GLU A 486 -13.83 8.80 16.68
C GLU A 486 -14.78 7.94 15.81
N ARG A 487 -14.43 7.68 14.55
CA ARG A 487 -15.18 6.79 13.64
C ARG A 487 -14.94 5.34 14.03
N LYS A 488 -16.00 4.68 14.49
CA LYS A 488 -15.99 3.29 14.93
C LYS A 488 -16.16 2.32 13.77
N SER A 489 -15.60 1.13 13.91
CA SER A 489 -15.88 -0.02 13.04
C SER A 489 -17.27 -0.63 13.28
N TYR A 490 -17.82 -0.47 14.49
CA TYR A 490 -19.12 -0.99 14.94
C TYR A 490 -20.07 0.15 15.37
N PHE A 491 -21.36 0.03 15.04
CA PHE A 491 -22.38 1.08 15.23
C PHE A 491 -23.80 0.51 15.02
N TYR A 492 -24.84 1.30 15.27
CA TYR A 492 -26.23 0.87 15.16
C TYR A 492 -27.10 1.91 14.46
N HIS A 493 -28.19 1.43 13.86
CA HIS A 493 -29.21 2.23 13.19
C HIS A 493 -30.60 1.82 13.67
N THR A 494 -31.52 2.78 13.70
CA THR A 494 -32.93 2.56 14.01
C THR A 494 -33.80 3.08 12.89
N ILE A 495 -34.82 2.30 12.51
CA ILE A 495 -35.82 2.68 11.50
C ILE A 495 -37.16 2.81 12.23
N GLY A 496 -37.41 4.03 12.72
CA GLY A 496 -38.47 4.33 13.67
C GLY A 496 -38.36 3.46 14.94
N THR A 497 -39.50 2.96 15.41
CA THR A 497 -39.61 2.02 16.53
C THR A 497 -39.71 0.55 16.10
N THR A 498 -39.45 0.25 14.82
CA THR A 498 -39.75 -1.06 14.21
C THR A 498 -38.52 -1.92 13.97
N VAL A 499 -37.44 -1.35 13.45
CA VAL A 499 -36.22 -2.10 13.09
C VAL A 499 -34.99 -1.54 13.79
N LEU A 500 -34.26 -2.40 14.49
CA LEU A 500 -32.87 -2.19 14.88
C LEU A 500 -31.96 -2.86 13.85
N ILE A 501 -30.90 -2.19 13.43
CA ILE A 501 -29.79 -2.78 12.67
C ILE A 501 -28.51 -2.54 13.48
N VAL A 502 -27.71 -3.57 13.70
CA VAL A 502 -26.41 -3.47 14.39
C VAL A 502 -25.30 -3.96 13.46
N SER A 503 -24.35 -3.07 13.14
CA SER A 503 -23.13 -3.36 12.39
C SER A 503 -22.01 -3.66 13.38
N LEU A 504 -21.33 -4.80 13.21
CA LEU A 504 -20.34 -5.33 14.15
C LEU A 504 -19.00 -5.67 13.48
N ASP A 505 -17.92 -5.39 14.19
CA ASP A 505 -16.55 -5.62 13.77
C ASP A 505 -16.08 -7.03 14.16
N SER A 506 -15.68 -7.81 13.17
CA SER A 506 -15.30 -9.22 13.31
C SER A 506 -13.86 -9.45 13.82
N GLY A 507 -13.19 -8.41 14.32
CA GLY A 507 -11.92 -8.54 15.04
C GLY A 507 -10.79 -7.63 14.55
N TYR A 508 -11.07 -6.64 13.69
CA TYR A 508 -10.06 -5.95 12.89
C TYR A 508 -9.64 -4.58 13.46
N ASP A 509 -10.59 -3.73 13.87
CA ASP A 509 -10.33 -2.51 14.63
C ASP A 509 -10.45 -2.80 16.14
N THR A 510 -11.39 -3.67 16.52
CA THR A 510 -11.69 -4.01 17.90
C THR A 510 -12.02 -5.50 18.09
N THR A 511 -11.81 -6.02 19.31
CA THR A 511 -12.04 -7.42 19.65
C THR A 511 -13.53 -7.74 19.76
N LEU A 512 -13.91 -9.01 19.50
CA LEU A 512 -15.29 -9.47 19.70
C LEU A 512 -15.72 -9.31 21.17
N TYR A 513 -14.80 -9.53 22.11
CA TYR A 513 -15.01 -9.48 23.55
C TYR A 513 -14.68 -8.09 24.16
N GLY A 514 -15.13 -7.87 25.40
CA GLY A 514 -14.91 -6.62 26.13
C GLY A 514 -15.82 -5.51 25.61
N GLY A 515 -15.28 -4.31 25.39
CA GLY A 515 -16.05 -3.09 25.08
C GLY A 515 -17.07 -3.23 23.94
N GLN A 516 -16.78 -3.98 22.87
CA GLN A 516 -17.76 -4.24 21.81
C GLN A 516 -18.91 -5.16 22.27
N THR A 517 -18.63 -6.21 23.07
CA THR A 517 -19.69 -7.06 23.68
C THR A 517 -20.54 -6.27 24.67
N GLU A 518 -19.90 -5.46 25.52
CA GLU A 518 -20.58 -4.65 26.55
C GLU A 518 -21.49 -3.58 25.90
N TRP A 519 -21.00 -2.93 24.84
CA TRP A 519 -21.79 -2.03 24.00
C TRP A 519 -22.94 -2.76 23.30
N LEU A 520 -22.69 -3.95 22.73
CA LEU A 520 -23.70 -4.77 22.03
C LEU A 520 -24.84 -5.17 22.96
N GLU A 521 -24.55 -5.64 24.18
CA GLU A 521 -25.60 -5.88 25.19
C GLU A 521 -26.34 -4.59 25.53
N GLY A 522 -25.63 -3.46 25.70
CA GLY A 522 -26.25 -2.16 25.95
C GLY A 522 -27.25 -1.74 24.87
N ILE A 523 -26.89 -1.91 23.59
CA ILE A 523 -27.76 -1.58 22.44
C ILE A 523 -28.94 -2.58 22.32
N LEU A 524 -28.68 -3.88 22.38
CA LEU A 524 -29.74 -4.90 22.28
C LEU A 524 -30.75 -4.78 23.42
N LYS A 525 -30.30 -4.43 24.63
CA LYS A 525 -31.17 -4.15 25.78
C LYS A 525 -31.94 -2.84 25.63
N LYS A 526 -31.31 -1.77 25.15
CA LYS A 526 -31.95 -0.46 24.91
C LYS A 526 -33.13 -0.56 23.94
N PHE A 527 -33.04 -1.46 22.96
CA PHE A 527 -34.05 -1.68 21.92
C PHE A 527 -34.67 -3.08 21.98
N GLN A 528 -34.72 -3.70 23.15
CA GLN A 528 -35.23 -5.06 23.33
C GLN A 528 -36.68 -5.23 22.83
N ASP A 529 -37.48 -4.17 22.93
CA ASP A 529 -38.90 -4.12 22.57
C ASP A 529 -39.16 -3.89 21.06
N TYR A 530 -38.11 -3.69 20.25
CA TYR A 530 -38.25 -3.57 18.80
C TYR A 530 -38.55 -4.95 18.18
N PRO A 531 -39.57 -5.08 17.31
CA PRO A 531 -40.00 -6.38 16.77
C PRO A 531 -38.97 -6.99 15.81
N ILE A 532 -38.25 -6.17 15.03
CA ILE A 532 -37.20 -6.63 14.12
C ILE A 532 -35.85 -6.16 14.62
N LYS A 533 -34.93 -7.12 14.80
CA LYS A 533 -33.53 -6.87 15.17
C LYS A 533 -32.62 -7.60 14.18
N LEU A 534 -31.91 -6.84 13.37
CA LEU A 534 -30.96 -7.35 12.39
C LEU A 534 -29.54 -7.10 12.91
N VAL A 535 -28.69 -8.11 12.84
CA VAL A 535 -27.26 -7.96 13.11
C VAL A 535 -26.48 -8.34 11.86
N HIS A 536 -25.39 -7.64 11.61
CA HIS A 536 -24.56 -7.87 10.44
C HIS A 536 -23.07 -7.68 10.78
N TYR A 537 -22.27 -8.67 10.40
CA TYR A 537 -20.82 -8.74 10.59
C TYR A 537 -20.18 -9.52 9.43
N HIS A 538 -18.84 -9.57 9.38
CA HIS A 538 -18.13 -10.21 8.28
C HIS A 538 -17.91 -11.72 8.52
N GLU A 539 -17.25 -12.11 9.61
CA GLU A 539 -16.85 -13.51 9.84
C GLU A 539 -18.05 -14.40 10.25
N PRO A 540 -18.43 -15.42 9.46
CA PRO A 540 -19.54 -16.29 9.79
C PRO A 540 -19.26 -17.18 11.00
N PHE A 541 -20.15 -17.12 12.00
CA PHE A 541 -20.15 -18.02 13.16
C PHE A 541 -20.87 -19.34 12.86
N TYR A 542 -21.77 -19.33 11.87
CA TYR A 542 -22.44 -20.52 11.32
C TYR A 542 -22.14 -20.72 9.82
N PRO A 543 -20.87 -20.89 9.42
CA PRO A 543 -20.50 -21.02 8.01
C PRO A 543 -21.02 -22.32 7.41
N ALA A 544 -21.34 -22.28 6.11
CA ALA A 544 -21.60 -23.49 5.34
C ALA A 544 -20.31 -24.29 5.12
N CYS A 545 -19.20 -23.60 4.87
CA CYS A 545 -17.90 -24.21 4.58
C CYS A 545 -17.10 -24.58 5.84
N ALA A 546 -16.25 -25.60 5.71
CA ALA A 546 -15.25 -25.96 6.71
C ALA A 546 -14.00 -25.07 6.57
N TYR A 547 -13.61 -24.41 7.66
CA TYR A 547 -12.36 -23.68 7.80
C TYR A 547 -11.22 -24.58 8.31
N ALA A 548 -9.98 -24.12 8.23
CA ALA A 548 -8.80 -24.78 8.81
C ALA A 548 -8.77 -24.72 10.35
N THR A 549 -9.32 -23.67 10.94
CA THR A 549 -9.54 -23.48 12.38
C THR A 549 -10.98 -23.05 12.62
N ASP A 550 -11.49 -23.17 13.84
CA ASP A 550 -12.85 -22.78 14.22
C ASP A 550 -12.86 -21.73 15.35
N GLU A 551 -11.77 -20.97 15.50
CA GLU A 551 -11.55 -20.05 16.61
C GLU A 551 -12.50 -18.86 16.56
N ILE A 552 -12.66 -18.19 15.42
CA ILE A 552 -13.59 -17.06 15.29
C ILE A 552 -15.05 -17.49 15.51
N GLN A 553 -15.43 -18.68 15.02
CA GLN A 553 -16.75 -19.27 15.29
C GLN A 553 -16.97 -19.52 16.77
N LYS A 554 -15.99 -20.12 17.47
CA LYS A 554 -16.03 -20.33 18.93
C LYS A 554 -16.12 -19.02 19.71
N MET A 555 -15.42 -17.98 19.27
CA MET A 555 -15.45 -16.66 19.92
C MET A 555 -16.82 -15.99 19.74
N GLY A 556 -17.39 -16.01 18.53
CA GLY A 556 -18.75 -15.52 18.27
C GLY A 556 -19.82 -16.28 19.06
N GLN A 557 -19.76 -17.61 19.04
CA GLN A 557 -20.65 -18.51 19.80
C GLN A 557 -20.52 -18.33 21.32
N LYS A 558 -19.39 -17.83 21.82
CA LYS A 558 -19.16 -17.55 23.25
C LYS A 558 -19.64 -16.16 23.68
N TYR A 559 -19.42 -15.12 22.86
CA TYR A 559 -19.60 -13.73 23.29
C TYR A 559 -20.83 -13.03 22.68
N TRP A 560 -21.23 -13.35 21.45
CA TRP A 560 -22.32 -12.63 20.77
C TRP A 560 -23.59 -13.47 20.62
N ILE A 561 -23.49 -14.74 20.23
CA ILE A 561 -24.68 -15.61 20.07
C ILE A 561 -25.55 -15.67 21.33
N PRO A 562 -25.00 -15.78 22.57
CA PRO A 562 -25.82 -15.76 23.78
C PRO A 562 -26.55 -14.42 24.01
N LEU A 563 -26.04 -13.30 23.49
CA LEU A 563 -26.73 -12.01 23.50
C LEU A 563 -27.81 -11.95 22.42
N PHE A 564 -27.52 -12.46 21.22
CA PHE A 564 -28.49 -12.55 20.11
C PHE A 564 -29.70 -13.41 20.51
N ASP A 565 -29.46 -14.56 21.15
CA ASP A 565 -30.51 -15.45 21.67
C ASP A 565 -31.32 -14.78 22.79
N LYS A 566 -30.63 -14.11 23.74
CA LYS A 566 -31.23 -13.43 24.90
C LYS A 566 -32.16 -12.28 24.53
N TYR A 567 -31.80 -11.51 23.51
CA TYR A 567 -32.57 -10.32 23.08
C TYR A 567 -33.43 -10.56 21.83
N ASN A 568 -33.57 -11.82 21.39
CA ASN A 568 -34.35 -12.25 20.22
C ASN A 568 -33.97 -11.46 18.94
N VAL A 569 -32.73 -11.64 18.49
CA VAL A 569 -32.30 -11.22 17.15
C VAL A 569 -33.08 -12.01 16.09
N THR A 570 -33.58 -11.32 15.07
CA THR A 570 -34.40 -11.92 14.01
C THR A 570 -33.52 -12.60 12.97
N ILE A 571 -32.48 -11.90 12.49
CA ILE A 571 -31.58 -12.36 11.43
C ILE A 571 -30.16 -11.89 11.73
N ALA A 572 -29.20 -12.78 11.52
CA ALA A 572 -27.79 -12.47 11.44
C ALA A 572 -27.30 -12.65 9.99
N PHE A 573 -26.73 -11.58 9.43
CA PHE A 573 -26.09 -11.60 8.12
C PHE A 573 -24.58 -11.80 8.29
N GLU A 574 -24.01 -12.75 7.56
CA GLU A 574 -22.62 -13.22 7.68
C GLU A 574 -21.97 -13.35 6.28
N ASN A 575 -20.65 -13.21 6.15
CA ASN A 575 -19.99 -12.95 4.86
C ASN A 575 -18.71 -13.81 4.66
N HIS A 576 -17.65 -13.29 4.04
CA HIS A 576 -16.28 -13.84 3.94
C HIS A 576 -16.07 -15.10 3.08
N ASN A 577 -17.05 -16.00 2.99
CA ASN A 577 -16.84 -17.37 2.51
C ASN A 577 -17.02 -17.59 0.99
N HIS A 578 -17.45 -16.57 0.24
CA HIS A 578 -17.69 -16.63 -1.22
C HIS A 578 -18.69 -17.73 -1.61
N SER A 579 -19.82 -17.79 -0.89
CA SER A 579 -20.97 -18.63 -1.24
C SER A 579 -22.32 -18.06 -0.79
N LEU A 580 -23.41 -18.66 -1.25
CA LEU A 580 -24.79 -18.48 -0.75
C LEU A 580 -25.07 -19.50 0.34
N LYS A 581 -25.50 -19.02 1.51
CA LYS A 581 -25.95 -19.81 2.65
C LYS A 581 -27.27 -19.28 3.21
N ARG A 582 -28.13 -20.21 3.64
CA ARG A 582 -29.13 -19.98 4.69
C ARG A 582 -29.18 -21.17 5.65
N THR A 583 -29.20 -20.90 6.96
CA THR A 583 -29.38 -21.95 7.98
C THR A 583 -30.86 -22.31 8.18
N PHE A 584 -31.13 -23.38 8.93
CA PHE A 584 -32.36 -23.44 9.71
C PHE A 584 -32.35 -22.34 10.79
N ARG A 585 -33.48 -22.02 11.41
CA ARG A 585 -33.49 -21.12 12.58
C ARG A 585 -32.80 -21.82 13.76
N LEU A 586 -31.88 -21.12 14.43
CA LEU A 586 -31.04 -21.67 15.51
C LEU A 586 -31.20 -20.86 16.81
N ARG A 587 -31.24 -21.55 17.95
CA ARG A 587 -31.15 -20.94 19.29
C ARG A 587 -30.31 -21.82 20.20
N ASN A 588 -29.50 -21.24 21.08
CA ASN A 588 -28.58 -21.96 21.98
C ASN A 588 -27.69 -22.99 21.25
N ASN A 589 -27.25 -22.68 20.01
CA ASN A 589 -26.50 -23.60 19.14
C ASN A 589 -27.26 -24.91 18.78
N THR A 590 -28.59 -24.86 18.69
CA THR A 590 -29.47 -25.98 18.31
C THR A 590 -30.59 -25.52 17.35
N LEU A 591 -31.24 -26.46 16.67
CA LEU A 591 -32.39 -26.17 15.78
C LEU A 591 -33.60 -25.70 16.59
N ASP A 592 -34.14 -24.51 16.29
CA ASP A 592 -35.28 -23.91 16.98
C ASP A 592 -36.17 -23.15 15.97
N PRO A 593 -37.46 -23.52 15.76
CA PRO A 593 -38.40 -22.78 14.91
C PRO A 593 -38.59 -21.30 15.26
N GLU A 594 -38.27 -20.88 16.48
CA GLU A 594 -38.32 -19.50 16.97
C GLU A 594 -36.93 -18.85 17.10
N GLY A 595 -35.85 -19.52 16.68
CA GLY A 595 -34.47 -19.03 16.77
C GLY A 595 -34.08 -17.93 15.78
N ILE A 596 -32.79 -17.60 15.74
CA ILE A 596 -32.20 -16.63 14.81
C ILE A 596 -32.01 -17.30 13.44
N LEU A 597 -32.27 -16.60 12.34
CA LEU A 597 -31.90 -17.05 10.99
C LEU A 597 -30.52 -16.51 10.60
N TYR A 598 -29.59 -17.38 10.18
CA TYR A 598 -28.27 -16.97 9.70
C TYR A 598 -28.21 -17.06 8.17
N ILE A 599 -27.80 -15.97 7.53
CA ILE A 599 -27.85 -15.77 6.07
C ILE A 599 -26.49 -15.27 5.57
N GLY A 600 -26.12 -15.66 4.36
CA GLY A 600 -25.02 -15.05 3.61
C GLY A 600 -23.92 -16.04 3.27
N ASP A 601 -22.80 -16.03 4.00
CA ASP A 601 -21.47 -16.52 3.55
C ASP A 601 -20.89 -15.73 2.36
N GLY A 602 -21.44 -14.53 2.09
CA GLY A 602 -20.77 -13.42 1.39
C GLY A 602 -20.32 -13.70 -0.05
N SER A 603 -21.21 -13.49 -1.03
CA SER A 603 -20.86 -13.65 -2.46
C SER A 603 -21.63 -12.65 -3.34
N TRP A 604 -21.49 -11.34 -3.12
CA TRP A 604 -22.08 -10.34 -4.04
C TRP A 604 -21.35 -10.34 -5.38
N GLY A 605 -20.02 -10.49 -5.37
CA GLY A 605 -19.20 -10.54 -6.59
C GLY A 605 -17.86 -11.25 -6.46
N ALA A 606 -17.40 -11.57 -5.25
CA ALA A 606 -16.21 -12.38 -5.06
C ALA A 606 -16.38 -13.77 -5.68
N LEU A 607 -15.38 -14.20 -6.44
CA LEU A 607 -15.44 -15.43 -7.23
C LEU A 607 -15.59 -16.68 -6.34
N ASP A 608 -16.72 -17.37 -6.56
CA ASP A 608 -17.22 -18.50 -5.78
C ASP A 608 -16.16 -19.49 -5.29
N ASN A 609 -16.33 -19.94 -4.04
CA ASN A 609 -15.45 -20.89 -3.37
C ASN A 609 -16.20 -22.20 -3.03
N PRO A 610 -16.38 -23.11 -4.01
CA PRO A 610 -17.11 -24.35 -3.80
C PRO A 610 -16.41 -25.27 -2.80
N CYS A 611 -17.12 -25.62 -1.73
CA CYS A 611 -16.56 -26.31 -0.56
C CYS A 611 -17.36 -27.57 -0.20
N LYS A 612 -16.81 -28.43 0.67
CA LYS A 612 -17.61 -29.44 1.36
C LYS A 612 -18.38 -28.76 2.50
N ILE A 613 -19.71 -28.86 2.46
CA ILE A 613 -20.60 -28.35 3.50
C ILE A 613 -20.29 -29.02 4.86
N LYS A 614 -20.33 -28.25 5.95
CA LYS A 614 -20.24 -28.77 7.32
C LYS A 614 -21.43 -29.70 7.63
N ASP A 615 -21.14 -30.94 7.98
CA ASP A 615 -22.14 -31.95 8.36
C ASP A 615 -22.54 -31.77 9.83
N ASN A 616 -23.26 -30.68 10.12
CA ASN A 616 -23.74 -30.30 11.45
C ASN A 616 -25.28 -30.18 11.54
N GLY A 617 -25.99 -30.41 10.44
CA GLY A 617 -27.46 -30.29 10.34
C GLY A 617 -28.01 -28.86 10.38
N PHE A 618 -27.18 -27.81 10.48
CA PHE A 618 -27.65 -26.43 10.59
C PHE A 618 -27.89 -25.76 9.24
N ILE A 619 -27.25 -26.21 8.16
CA ILE A 619 -27.34 -25.59 6.83
C ILE A 619 -28.60 -26.08 6.11
N ALA A 620 -29.52 -25.16 5.80
CA ALA A 620 -30.77 -25.47 5.08
C ALA A 620 -30.65 -25.22 3.56
N LYS A 621 -29.76 -24.32 3.16
CA LYS A 621 -29.44 -23.98 1.77
C LYS A 621 -27.95 -23.66 1.67
N TYR A 622 -27.29 -24.20 0.64
CA TYR A 622 -25.96 -23.80 0.20
C TYR A 622 -25.91 -23.82 -1.34
N GLU A 623 -25.37 -22.77 -1.96
CA GLU A 623 -24.90 -22.79 -3.36
C GLU A 623 -23.61 -21.97 -3.50
N ALA A 624 -22.63 -22.46 -4.24
CA ALA A 624 -21.49 -21.65 -4.67
C ALA A 624 -21.91 -20.83 -5.90
N LYS A 625 -22.55 -19.68 -5.65
CA LYS A 625 -23.01 -18.71 -6.66
C LYS A 625 -22.98 -17.28 -6.13
N ASN A 626 -22.62 -16.34 -7.00
CA ASN A 626 -22.85 -14.92 -6.76
C ASN A 626 -24.35 -14.57 -6.67
N HIS A 627 -24.72 -13.76 -5.69
CA HIS A 627 -26.11 -13.42 -5.36
C HIS A 627 -26.22 -12.13 -4.53
N VAL A 628 -27.42 -11.54 -4.53
CA VAL A 628 -27.81 -10.45 -3.61
C VAL A 628 -29.10 -10.83 -2.88
N TRP A 629 -29.21 -10.51 -1.60
CA TRP A 629 -30.42 -10.72 -0.80
C TRP A 629 -31.34 -9.50 -0.89
N GLU A 630 -32.52 -9.65 -1.49
CA GLU A 630 -33.63 -8.70 -1.36
C GLU A 630 -34.44 -9.06 -0.12
N MET A 631 -34.38 -8.22 0.90
CA MET A 631 -35.23 -8.27 2.09
C MET A 631 -36.34 -7.22 1.99
N SER A 632 -37.58 -7.65 1.77
CA SER A 632 -38.76 -6.81 1.90
C SER A 632 -39.28 -6.85 3.34
N ILE A 633 -39.47 -5.69 3.96
CA ILE A 633 -40.16 -5.52 5.25
C ILE A 633 -41.50 -4.82 4.99
N ASP A 634 -42.59 -5.31 5.58
CA ASP A 634 -43.95 -4.78 5.43
C ASP A 634 -44.81 -5.17 6.64
N MET A 635 -44.83 -4.32 7.67
CA MET A 635 -45.49 -4.59 8.96
C MET A 635 -47.02 -4.74 8.88
N SER A 636 -47.62 -4.44 7.71
CA SER A 636 -49.05 -4.65 7.47
C SER A 636 -49.44 -6.11 7.19
N LYS A 637 -48.46 -7.01 7.03
CA LYS A 637 -48.67 -8.42 6.66
C LYS A 637 -48.57 -9.37 7.85
N GLN A 638 -49.14 -10.57 7.68
CA GLN A 638 -48.97 -11.69 8.61
C GLN A 638 -47.54 -12.27 8.59
N GLU A 639 -46.88 -12.20 7.44
CA GLU A 639 -45.45 -12.47 7.28
C GLU A 639 -44.79 -11.13 6.91
N GLN A 640 -44.25 -10.44 7.92
CA GLN A 640 -43.75 -9.08 7.78
C GLN A 640 -42.43 -9.01 7.01
N ILE A 641 -41.72 -10.13 6.88
CA ILE A 641 -40.41 -10.24 6.24
C ILE A 641 -40.45 -11.26 5.10
N SER A 642 -39.89 -10.90 3.94
CA SER A 642 -39.62 -11.80 2.83
C SER A 642 -38.19 -11.59 2.32
N LEU A 643 -37.36 -12.64 2.31
CA LEU A 643 -35.97 -12.62 1.86
C LEU A 643 -35.79 -13.51 0.62
N LYS A 644 -35.28 -12.94 -0.48
CA LYS A 644 -34.94 -13.68 -1.70
C LYS A 644 -33.46 -13.55 -2.01
N ALA A 645 -32.78 -14.64 -2.32
CA ALA A 645 -31.48 -14.59 -2.98
C ALA A 645 -31.69 -14.52 -4.48
N ILE A 646 -31.23 -13.44 -5.11
CA ILE A 646 -31.30 -13.22 -6.56
C ILE A 646 -29.91 -13.46 -7.14
N GLY A 647 -29.80 -14.36 -8.12
CA GLY A 647 -28.54 -14.70 -8.79
C GLY A 647 -28.25 -13.84 -10.03
N ILE A 648 -27.08 -14.08 -10.63
CA ILE A 648 -26.53 -13.31 -11.77
C ILE A 648 -27.35 -13.41 -13.07
N ASN A 649 -28.26 -14.37 -13.19
CA ASN A 649 -29.18 -14.51 -14.32
C ASN A 649 -30.58 -13.96 -13.98
N LYS A 650 -30.72 -13.23 -12.86
CA LYS A 650 -31.98 -12.77 -12.25
C LYS A 650 -32.89 -13.92 -11.79
N GLU A 651 -32.32 -15.11 -11.58
CA GLU A 651 -33.02 -16.25 -11.00
C GLU A 651 -33.18 -16.11 -9.48
N ILE A 652 -34.27 -16.64 -8.92
CA ILE A 652 -34.42 -16.75 -7.47
C ILE A 652 -33.75 -18.06 -7.03
N LEU A 653 -32.59 -17.94 -6.39
CA LEU A 653 -31.81 -19.07 -5.89
C LEU A 653 -32.39 -19.63 -4.58
N ASP A 654 -32.96 -18.76 -3.75
CA ASP A 654 -33.58 -19.13 -2.47
C ASP A 654 -34.65 -18.09 -2.09
N HIS A 655 -35.68 -18.52 -1.36
CA HIS A 655 -36.75 -17.64 -0.85
C HIS A 655 -37.25 -18.16 0.50
N ILE A 656 -37.37 -17.27 1.47
CA ILE A 656 -37.97 -17.53 2.78
C ILE A 656 -38.79 -16.33 3.23
N THR A 657 -39.91 -16.59 3.91
CA THR A 657 -40.68 -15.58 4.65
C THR A 657 -40.57 -15.84 6.14
N LEU A 658 -40.67 -14.78 6.94
CA LEU A 658 -40.67 -14.85 8.40
C LEU A 658 -41.82 -14.04 8.97
N ARG A 659 -42.34 -14.55 10.09
CA ARG A 659 -43.22 -13.83 10.99
C ARG A 659 -42.44 -13.36 12.22
N VAL A 660 -42.68 -12.12 12.62
CA VAL A 660 -42.21 -11.47 13.86
C VAL A 660 -43.39 -11.01 14.72
#